data_AF-A0A834LAF7-F1
#
_entry.id   AF-A0A834LAF7-F1
#
_cell.length_a   1.000
_cell.length_b   1.000
_cell.length_c   1.000
_cell.angle_alpha   90.00
_cell.angle_beta   90.00
_cell.angle_gamma   90.00
#
_symmetry.space_group_name_H-M   'P 1'
#
loop_
_entity.id
_entity.type
_entity.pdbx_description
1 polymer ?
#
loop_
_entity_poly.entity_id
_entity_poly.type
_entity_poly.pdbx_seq_one_letter_code
_entity_poly.pdbx_strand_id
1 'polypeptide(L)'
;MAAAISVDARRLQSGFSDFDFPMAVSPNYPSSSLDSSPSATSATPSLVPPWSRTFSPSSPASRLAVDALSYDYSASIECLASPLKPQYEGGIVGNPELDHGMTGWTTFGDAQIEHRVSKEGNNFIVAHHRNQPHDSFSQKFYLETGKYYTFSAWLQVSEENAQVAAIFKTQSGFEHAGWVAAKSGCWSMLKGGLTLNASGPADLYFEARKSSVKLVAVDANGNPLPNATVTITQTNGRFPFGCAISDQIIYNTGYQNWFKSKFRYTTFENEMKWTSTEYTRGRVDYSKPDAMLRFTSQNGISVRGHNVLWDDKRFVPGWAQSLSPKDLRFAVDNRVNSIVRRYYGKVISWDVVNENLHFNFYESVFGKYASAILYSNVNGIDGGTTTLYLNEYNTIEEPGDGASSPDKYLEKIRELRFGGYKGPLGIGLQGHFRTPNLPYMRAAIDKLASTRLPIWLSEIDVVSGPNQAAYLEQVLREGHGHPSVRGISLWSAWRPQGCYTMCLTDNNFRNLPTGDVVDKLIREWGTFPEGFSGVTDSKGRFEARLFHGDYKVTVTHPNINGSSVVDQSFECLATPLKPQYGGGIVANPELDHGLKGWTAFGDAYLQQKVSKGGNNFIAASNRHGPRDSFSQKFYLEKGKFYTFSAWLQVRQGNAKVAAIFKTMSGFQHAGWVVAKSGCWSMLKGGLTVNSSGPVDLYFESSDASTEIWADSISLQPFTKEQWKSHQRLSIEKARKSSVKLLAVDAEGNPLANATVSITQERASFPLGCAMTNHIQTNLAYQNWFRSRFTVTTFENEMKWGSTEPARGREDFSVPDSMLRFAAQNGVSVRGHNVVSNDPRNIPEWAKSLAADEFRLAVERRVNSVVKRYAGKVIAWDVVNENMHFDYFESVYGKNASAVLFGKVHELDRGTTLFLNEFNTIETIYDGDSKPDKYLEKIWEIRMGGYDGPIGIGLEAHFVAPNLPYMRASIDKLAAAGVPLWLTEVDVASGPNQAFHLEQVLREAHAHPNVHGIVIWAAWRPEGCWRMCLTDNNFKNLPTGDVVDKLIREWSHPSGFSGTTDSKGRFETRLFHGDYNAAVTHPNAYGVSSQVAQGFKVGSGNSDQSKKRTRRLHVKVN
;
A
#
# COMPACT_ATOMS: atom_id res chain seq x y z
N MET A 1 49.86 -53.65 12.05
CA MET A 1 51.20 -53.38 12.64
C MET A 1 51.02 -52.43 13.83
N ALA A 2 51.96 -52.43 14.77
CA ALA A 2 51.92 -51.73 16.07
C ALA A 2 51.91 -50.19 15.95
N ALA A 3 51.64 -49.36 16.97
CA ALA A 3 51.28 -49.56 18.41
C ALA A 3 50.39 -48.35 18.85
N ALA A 4 49.42 -48.46 19.77
CA ALA A 4 49.53 -48.31 21.25
C ALA A 4 50.15 -46.95 21.70
N ILE A 5 49.67 -46.22 22.73
CA ILE A 5 49.21 -46.63 24.08
C ILE A 5 48.10 -45.68 24.64
N SER A 6 47.34 -46.17 25.64
CA SER A 6 46.27 -45.53 26.47
C SER A 6 46.83 -44.58 27.57
N VAL A 7 46.14 -43.97 28.55
CA VAL A 7 45.02 -44.35 29.46
C VAL A 7 44.28 -43.08 29.98
N ASP A 8 43.07 -43.31 30.49
CA ASP A 8 42.04 -42.39 31.02
C ASP A 8 42.20 -42.00 32.53
N ALA A 9 41.33 -41.09 33.00
CA ALA A 9 40.72 -41.02 34.35
C ALA A 9 41.12 -39.92 35.39
N ARG A 10 40.19 -38.96 35.55
CA ARG A 10 39.63 -38.37 36.81
C ARG A 10 40.36 -37.31 37.68
N ARG A 11 39.52 -36.33 38.09
CA ARG A 11 39.42 -35.57 39.38
C ARG A 11 40.40 -34.41 39.72
N LEU A 12 39.77 -33.23 39.89
CA LEU A 12 39.76 -32.31 41.05
C LEU A 12 41.06 -31.87 41.78
N GLN A 13 41.05 -30.57 42.18
CA GLN A 13 41.87 -29.92 43.24
C GLN A 13 43.38 -29.72 42.92
N SER A 14 44.12 -28.74 43.46
CA SER A 14 43.86 -27.60 44.40
C SER A 14 45.05 -26.59 44.36
N GLY A 15 44.95 -25.44 45.04
CA GLY A 15 46.07 -24.50 45.27
C GLY A 15 45.67 -23.01 45.36
N PHE A 16 44.85 -22.59 46.33
CA PHE A 16 45.26 -22.04 47.65
C PHE A 16 45.98 -20.67 47.63
N SER A 17 45.30 -19.64 48.14
CA SER A 17 45.71 -18.96 49.38
C SER A 17 44.49 -18.33 50.07
N ASP A 18 44.49 -18.37 51.41
CA ASP A 18 43.31 -18.15 52.26
C ASP A 18 43.04 -16.67 52.61
N PHE A 19 41.82 -16.36 53.05
CA PHE A 19 41.53 -16.06 54.47
C PHE A 19 40.03 -15.94 54.74
N ASP A 20 39.62 -16.42 55.94
CA ASP A 20 38.26 -16.84 56.25
C ASP A 20 37.58 -15.98 57.36
N PHE A 21 36.28 -15.66 57.15
CA PHE A 21 35.18 -15.63 58.13
C PHE A 21 35.25 -14.76 59.44
N PRO A 22 34.16 -14.66 60.25
CA PRO A 22 32.72 -14.93 59.99
C PRO A 22 31.72 -13.86 60.51
N MET A 23 30.46 -13.92 60.06
CA MET A 23 29.30 -14.54 60.76
C MET A 23 27.95 -13.92 60.32
N ALA A 24 26.85 -14.62 60.59
CA ALA A 24 25.51 -14.33 60.08
C ALA A 24 24.57 -13.73 61.16
N VAL A 25 23.29 -13.56 60.76
CA VAL A 25 22.04 -13.50 61.56
C VAL A 25 21.21 -12.22 61.34
N SER A 26 19.91 -12.43 61.22
CA SER A 26 18.79 -11.48 61.06
C SER A 26 18.00 -11.38 62.38
N PRO A 27 16.98 -10.52 62.54
CA PRO A 27 16.84 -9.08 62.22
C PRO A 27 16.75 -8.24 63.52
N ASN A 28 16.70 -6.89 63.43
CA ASN A 28 15.82 -6.07 64.29
C ASN A 28 15.81 -4.57 63.92
N TYR A 29 14.64 -3.95 64.10
CA TYR A 29 14.39 -2.49 64.23
C TYR A 29 14.86 -1.98 65.62
N PRO A 30 14.78 -0.67 66.00
CA PRO A 30 14.31 0.52 65.26
C PRO A 30 15.19 1.80 65.43
N SER A 31 14.65 2.91 64.91
CA SER A 31 14.55 4.24 65.57
C SER A 31 15.60 5.35 65.35
N SER A 32 15.02 6.55 65.18
CA SER A 32 15.46 7.89 65.62
C SER A 32 16.67 8.54 64.89
N SER A 33 16.73 9.87 64.69
CA SER A 33 15.74 10.98 64.78
C SER A 33 16.42 12.31 64.36
N LEU A 34 15.66 13.42 64.37
CA LEU A 34 16.16 14.83 64.46
C LEU A 34 16.86 15.41 63.20
N ASP A 35 16.79 16.72 62.90
CA ASP A 35 15.74 17.72 63.19
C ASP A 35 15.93 18.98 62.31
N SER A 36 14.99 19.93 62.43
CA SER A 36 15.11 21.39 62.28
C SER A 36 14.40 22.11 61.11
N SER A 37 13.23 22.67 61.45
CA SER A 37 12.57 23.87 60.88
C SER A 37 13.16 25.15 61.55
N PRO A 38 12.61 26.41 61.52
CA PRO A 38 11.24 26.90 61.22
C PRO A 38 11.17 28.11 60.23
N SER A 39 10.01 28.59 59.74
CA SER A 39 9.01 29.44 60.44
C SER A 39 8.14 30.17 59.37
N ALA A 40 6.95 30.75 59.60
CA ALA A 40 5.89 30.54 60.60
C ALA A 40 4.58 31.31 60.19
N THR A 41 3.46 30.96 60.87
CA THR A 41 2.16 31.69 61.05
C THR A 41 1.11 31.55 59.93
N SER A 42 -0.22 31.39 60.15
CA SER A 42 -1.12 31.25 61.34
C SER A 42 -2.55 30.82 60.88
N ALA A 43 -3.54 30.37 61.68
CA ALA A 43 -3.59 29.66 62.98
C ALA A 43 -5.03 29.16 63.35
N THR A 44 -5.14 28.00 64.04
CA THR A 44 -6.12 27.61 65.12
C THR A 44 -7.65 27.44 64.88
N PRO A 45 -8.41 26.64 65.70
CA PRO A 45 -8.03 25.46 66.55
C PRO A 45 -9.05 24.27 66.66
N SER A 46 -8.55 23.04 66.94
CA SER A 46 -9.07 21.97 67.87
C SER A 46 -10.52 21.40 67.75
N LEU A 47 -10.91 20.11 67.94
CA LEU A 47 -10.47 18.94 68.75
C LEU A 47 -10.71 17.56 68.00
N VAL A 48 -10.57 16.39 68.68
CA VAL A 48 -10.16 15.03 68.16
C VAL A 48 -10.99 13.88 68.85
N PRO A 49 -10.93 12.54 68.54
CA PRO A 49 -11.21 11.66 67.37
C PRO A 49 -12.36 10.61 67.69
N PRO A 50 -12.43 9.30 67.24
CA PRO A 50 -11.79 8.50 66.15
C PRO A 50 -12.70 7.57 65.28
N TRP A 51 -12.15 7.03 64.16
CA TRP A 51 -12.14 5.59 63.67
C TRP A 51 -12.14 5.38 62.13
N SER A 52 -11.35 4.38 61.69
CA SER A 52 -11.34 3.62 60.40
C SER A 52 -11.09 4.27 59.01
N ARG A 53 -9.96 3.83 58.43
CA ARG A 53 -9.41 3.90 57.04
C ARG A 53 -10.41 3.74 55.87
N THR A 54 -10.16 4.40 54.73
CA THR A 54 -9.64 3.80 53.45
C THR A 54 -9.38 4.88 52.35
N PHE A 55 -8.92 4.48 51.14
CA PHE A 55 -8.13 5.27 50.18
C PHE A 55 -8.89 5.85 48.95
N SER A 56 -8.20 6.74 48.21
CA SER A 56 -8.31 7.05 46.75
C SER A 56 -9.22 8.21 46.24
N PRO A 57 -8.95 8.81 45.05
CA PRO A 57 -8.86 10.28 44.95
C PRO A 57 -9.71 11.03 43.89
N SER A 58 -9.70 12.37 44.04
CA SER A 58 -9.82 13.45 43.02
C SER A 58 -11.14 13.69 42.24
N SER A 59 -11.58 14.96 42.29
CA SER A 59 -12.74 15.57 41.57
C SER A 59 -12.32 16.23 40.23
N PRO A 60 -13.26 16.70 39.37
CA PRO A 60 -13.09 16.67 37.91
C PRO A 60 -13.08 18.04 37.20
N ALA A 61 -12.92 18.01 35.87
CA ALA A 61 -13.10 19.14 34.96
C ALA A 61 -14.39 19.04 34.11
N SER A 62 -14.77 20.15 33.47
CA SER A 62 -16.09 20.50 32.91
C SER A 62 -16.57 19.75 31.65
N ARG A 63 -17.89 19.80 31.39
CA ARG A 63 -18.57 19.33 30.16
C ARG A 63 -18.88 20.50 29.21
N LEU A 64 -19.07 20.19 27.91
CA LEU A 64 -19.59 21.12 26.90
C LEU A 64 -20.58 20.41 25.95
N ALA A 65 -21.68 21.09 25.59
CA ALA A 65 -22.73 20.58 24.71
C ALA A 65 -22.41 20.83 23.22
N VAL A 66 -23.15 20.19 22.31
CA VAL A 66 -23.05 20.42 20.84
C VAL A 66 -24.41 20.21 20.19
N ASP A 67 -24.99 21.28 19.67
CA ASP A 67 -26.08 21.29 18.69
C ASP A 67 -25.54 21.12 17.26
N ALA A 68 -26.39 20.67 16.32
CA ALA A 68 -26.01 20.49 14.92
C ALA A 68 -26.50 21.67 14.06
N LEU A 69 -25.58 22.35 13.38
CA LEU A 69 -25.87 23.40 12.41
C LEU A 69 -26.35 22.78 11.07
N SER A 70 -27.22 23.50 10.36
CA SER A 70 -27.62 23.13 9.00
C SER A 70 -26.48 23.38 8.01
N TYR A 71 -26.19 22.39 7.16
CA TYR A 71 -25.20 22.54 6.11
C TYR A 71 -25.81 23.27 4.90
N ASP A 72 -25.28 24.45 4.58
CA ASP A 72 -25.51 25.15 3.32
C ASP A 72 -24.91 24.33 2.17
N TYR A 73 -25.77 23.80 1.30
CA TYR A 73 -25.38 23.04 0.12
C TYR A 73 -24.98 23.92 -1.07
N SER A 74 -25.27 25.22 -1.06
CA SER A 74 -25.03 26.12 -2.19
C SER A 74 -23.55 26.23 -2.55
N ALA A 75 -23.26 26.18 -3.84
CA ALA A 75 -21.92 26.38 -4.39
C ALA A 75 -22.06 27.13 -5.70
N SER A 76 -21.28 28.20 -5.89
CA SER A 76 -21.27 28.94 -7.16
C SER A 76 -20.28 28.32 -8.13
N ILE A 77 -20.76 27.99 -9.33
CA ILE A 77 -19.91 27.67 -10.49
C ILE A 77 -19.49 28.95 -11.25
N GLU A 78 -20.16 30.06 -10.98
CA GLU A 78 -19.88 31.36 -11.58
C GLU A 78 -18.66 31.98 -10.92
N CYS A 79 -17.79 32.52 -11.76
CA CYS A 79 -16.58 33.20 -11.32
C CYS A 79 -16.93 34.66 -11.08
N LEU A 80 -16.92 35.09 -9.83
CA LEU A 80 -17.49 36.38 -9.43
C LEU A 80 -16.45 37.49 -9.56
N ALA A 81 -16.90 38.70 -9.92
CA ALA A 81 -16.05 39.90 -9.90
C ALA A 81 -15.53 40.19 -8.47
N SER A 82 -16.43 40.12 -7.49
CA SER A 82 -16.15 40.22 -6.06
C SER A 82 -16.62 38.93 -5.35
N PRO A 83 -15.87 38.37 -4.38
CA PRO A 83 -16.24 37.13 -3.71
C PRO A 83 -17.42 37.36 -2.75
N LEU A 84 -18.18 36.29 -2.45
CA LEU A 84 -19.19 36.34 -1.38
C LEU A 84 -18.51 36.23 -0.01
N LYS A 85 -19.17 36.78 1.03
CA LYS A 85 -18.75 36.62 2.42
C LYS A 85 -18.54 35.14 2.81
N PRO A 86 -17.61 34.84 3.73
CA PRO A 86 -17.35 33.48 4.19
C PRO A 86 -18.61 32.77 4.72
N GLN A 87 -18.80 31.50 4.33
CA GLN A 87 -19.88 30.67 4.87
C GLN A 87 -19.71 30.52 6.39
N TYR A 88 -20.82 30.60 7.14
CA TYR A 88 -20.84 30.54 8.61
C TYR A 88 -19.89 31.54 9.31
N GLU A 89 -19.75 32.75 8.75
CA GLU A 89 -18.85 33.80 9.27
C GLU A 89 -17.37 33.35 9.35
N GLY A 90 -16.99 32.32 8.56
CA GLY A 90 -15.67 31.71 8.56
C GLY A 90 -15.48 30.56 9.56
N GLY A 91 -16.42 30.34 10.47
CA GLY A 91 -16.42 29.25 11.43
C GLY A 91 -15.20 29.25 12.35
N ILE A 92 -14.25 28.33 12.12
CA ILE A 92 -12.99 28.26 12.90
C ILE A 92 -11.81 29.01 12.23
N VAL A 93 -12.01 29.62 11.07
CA VAL A 93 -10.99 30.42 10.36
C VAL A 93 -10.90 31.81 10.99
N GLY A 94 -9.73 32.13 11.55
CA GLY A 94 -9.43 33.45 12.09
C GLY A 94 -9.15 34.47 10.98
N ASN A 95 -9.72 35.67 11.12
CA ASN A 95 -9.61 36.75 10.14
C ASN A 95 -9.96 36.28 8.70
N PRO A 96 -11.19 35.76 8.46
CA PRO A 96 -11.57 35.12 7.20
C PRO A 96 -11.94 36.11 6.09
N GLU A 97 -12.29 37.36 6.44
CA GLU A 97 -12.53 38.46 5.48
C GLU A 97 -11.28 39.35 5.30
N LEU A 98 -10.20 39.11 6.04
CA LEU A 98 -8.90 39.82 5.96
C LEU A 98 -8.94 41.34 6.27
N ASP A 99 -10.02 41.82 6.89
CA ASP A 99 -10.18 43.22 7.34
C ASP A 99 -9.13 43.67 8.38
N HIS A 100 -8.43 42.73 9.00
CA HIS A 100 -7.30 42.98 9.92
C HIS A 100 -5.95 42.63 9.28
N GLY A 101 -5.83 42.81 7.96
CA GLY A 101 -4.62 42.49 7.20
C GLY A 101 -4.30 40.99 7.23
N MET A 102 -3.03 40.63 7.35
CA MET A 102 -2.58 39.23 7.43
C MET A 102 -2.61 38.65 8.87
N THR A 103 -3.29 39.29 9.83
CA THR A 103 -3.32 38.81 11.21
C THR A 103 -3.85 37.37 11.27
N GLY A 104 -3.08 36.46 11.87
CA GLY A 104 -3.40 35.03 11.94
C GLY A 104 -2.98 34.19 10.72
N TRP A 105 -2.41 34.79 9.67
CA TRP A 105 -1.92 34.09 8.48
C TRP A 105 -0.38 34.15 8.40
N THR A 106 0.24 33.04 8.01
CA THR A 106 1.71 32.87 7.92
C THR A 106 2.12 32.30 6.57
N THR A 107 3.39 32.38 6.19
CA THR A 107 3.89 31.67 5.00
C THR A 107 3.83 30.15 5.22
N PHE A 108 3.73 29.39 4.13
CA PHE A 108 3.91 27.95 4.10
C PHE A 108 4.84 27.60 2.94
N GLY A 109 5.93 26.88 3.22
CA GLY A 109 7.04 26.80 2.26
C GLY A 109 7.69 28.17 2.04
N ASP A 110 8.28 28.37 0.86
CA ASP A 110 9.15 29.53 0.56
C ASP A 110 8.43 30.69 -0.14
N ALA A 111 7.08 30.73 -0.10
CA ALA A 111 6.30 31.83 -0.67
C ALA A 111 6.54 33.16 0.06
N GLN A 112 6.52 34.26 -0.69
CA GLN A 112 6.27 35.58 -0.14
C GLN A 112 4.75 35.82 -0.08
N ILE A 113 4.29 36.47 0.99
CA ILE A 113 2.87 36.78 1.18
C ILE A 113 2.66 38.28 1.45
N GLU A 114 1.58 38.82 0.92
CA GLU A 114 1.18 40.20 1.14
C GLU A 114 -0.35 40.34 1.19
N HIS A 115 -0.82 41.38 1.88
CA HIS A 115 -2.21 41.80 1.88
C HIS A 115 -2.44 42.85 0.78
N ARG A 116 -3.54 42.71 0.04
CA ARG A 116 -3.97 43.65 -0.99
C ARG A 116 -5.47 43.96 -0.84
N VAL A 117 -5.87 45.11 -1.36
CA VAL A 117 -7.28 45.52 -1.45
C VAL A 117 -7.64 45.64 -2.93
N SER A 118 -8.79 45.08 -3.31
CA SER A 118 -9.32 45.16 -4.67
C SER A 118 -9.91 46.55 -4.96
N LYS A 119 -10.19 46.86 -6.24
CA LYS A 119 -10.83 48.13 -6.62
C LYS A 119 -12.23 48.30 -6.04
N GLU A 120 -12.92 47.20 -5.75
CA GLU A 120 -14.24 47.17 -5.10
C GLU A 120 -14.18 47.16 -3.57
N GLY A 121 -12.98 47.23 -2.96
CA GLY A 121 -12.80 47.29 -1.51
C GLY A 121 -12.66 45.94 -0.80
N ASN A 122 -12.81 44.80 -1.50
CA ASN A 122 -12.57 43.48 -0.91
C ASN A 122 -11.08 43.29 -0.55
N ASN A 123 -10.81 42.91 0.70
CA ASN A 123 -9.49 42.57 1.25
C ASN A 123 -9.08 41.13 0.85
N PHE A 124 -7.81 40.90 0.52
CA PHE A 124 -7.31 39.56 0.17
C PHE A 124 -5.81 39.37 0.43
N ILE A 125 -5.40 38.10 0.56
CA ILE A 125 -4.01 37.67 0.74
C ILE A 125 -3.49 37.03 -0.54
N VAL A 126 -2.26 37.38 -0.92
CA VAL A 126 -1.60 36.89 -2.13
C VAL A 126 -0.35 36.11 -1.74
N ALA A 127 -0.17 34.91 -2.29
CA ALA A 127 1.11 34.20 -2.26
C ALA A 127 1.82 34.35 -3.62
N HIS A 128 3.01 34.94 -3.61
CA HIS A 128 3.84 35.21 -4.79
C HIS A 128 5.28 34.71 -4.58
N HIS A 129 6.11 34.78 -5.63
CA HIS A 129 7.48 34.20 -5.64
C HIS A 129 7.53 32.72 -5.20
N ARG A 130 6.52 31.93 -5.61
CA ARG A 130 6.32 30.51 -5.27
C ARG A 130 7.28 29.61 -6.05
N ASN A 131 8.09 28.79 -5.39
CA ASN A 131 9.04 27.87 -6.01
C ASN A 131 8.51 26.43 -6.15
N GLN A 132 7.72 25.98 -5.18
CA GLN A 132 7.06 24.68 -5.12
C GLN A 132 5.54 24.77 -5.25
N PRO A 133 4.84 23.70 -5.67
CA PRO A 133 3.38 23.70 -5.78
C PRO A 133 2.63 24.04 -4.50
N HIS A 134 3.21 23.74 -3.33
CA HIS A 134 2.64 23.97 -2.01
C HIS A 134 3.03 25.31 -1.35
N ASP A 135 4.03 26.02 -1.89
CA ASP A 135 4.45 27.33 -1.37
C ASP A 135 3.26 28.28 -1.38
N SER A 136 2.75 28.73 -0.23
CA SER A 136 1.51 29.51 -0.14
C SER A 136 1.41 30.27 1.19
N PHE A 137 0.23 30.77 1.53
CA PHE A 137 -0.12 31.19 2.89
C PHE A 137 -0.77 30.03 3.64
N SER A 138 -0.64 30.06 4.97
CA SER A 138 -1.22 29.09 5.90
C SER A 138 -1.87 29.75 7.10
N GLN A 139 -2.76 28.98 7.73
CA GLN A 139 -3.25 29.25 9.07
C GLN A 139 -3.23 27.95 9.89
N LYS A 140 -2.85 28.09 11.16
CA LYS A 140 -2.76 26.99 12.12
C LYS A 140 -4.10 26.77 12.80
N PHE A 141 -4.60 25.54 12.71
CA PHE A 141 -5.81 25.10 13.38
C PHE A 141 -5.51 23.99 14.37
N TYR A 142 -6.31 23.88 15.43
CA TYR A 142 -6.43 22.62 16.16
C TYR A 142 -7.72 21.94 15.69
N LEU A 143 -7.58 20.80 15.01
CA LEU A 143 -8.73 20.08 14.46
C LEU A 143 -8.92 18.75 15.20
N GLU A 144 -10.17 18.28 15.30
CA GLU A 144 -10.58 17.15 16.14
C GLU A 144 -11.14 16.00 15.31
N THR A 145 -10.69 14.76 15.56
CA THR A 145 -11.30 13.56 14.98
C THR A 145 -12.78 13.44 15.34
N GLY A 146 -13.59 13.05 14.36
CA GLY A 146 -15.02 12.77 14.55
C GLY A 146 -15.93 14.00 14.44
N LYS A 147 -15.37 15.20 14.24
CA LYS A 147 -16.07 16.32 13.62
C LYS A 147 -15.96 16.21 12.09
N TYR A 148 -17.01 16.63 11.39
CA TYR A 148 -16.96 16.85 9.93
C TYR A 148 -16.61 18.31 9.71
N TYR A 149 -15.50 18.56 9.04
CA TYR A 149 -15.10 19.91 8.67
C TYR A 149 -15.56 20.18 7.26
N THR A 150 -16.45 21.14 7.09
CA THR A 150 -16.82 21.69 5.80
C THR A 150 -15.86 22.83 5.49
N PHE A 151 -15.24 22.80 4.32
CA PHE A 151 -14.27 23.82 3.92
C PHE A 151 -14.79 24.58 2.71
N SER A 152 -14.70 25.91 2.76
CA SER A 152 -14.97 26.78 1.62
C SER A 152 -13.95 27.92 1.57
N ALA A 153 -13.49 28.27 0.36
CA ALA A 153 -12.64 29.43 0.14
C ALA A 153 -12.92 30.03 -1.24
N TRP A 154 -12.88 31.35 -1.37
CA TRP A 154 -12.84 32.02 -2.66
C TRP A 154 -11.39 32.20 -3.08
N LEU A 155 -11.03 31.66 -4.25
CA LEU A 155 -9.66 31.66 -4.76
C LEU A 155 -9.63 32.26 -6.17
N GLN A 156 -8.66 33.15 -6.39
CA GLN A 156 -8.31 33.69 -7.70
C GLN A 156 -6.82 33.44 -7.95
N VAL A 157 -6.43 33.31 -9.21
CA VAL A 157 -5.03 33.29 -9.64
C VAL A 157 -4.72 34.49 -10.53
N SER A 158 -3.46 34.94 -10.57
CA SER A 158 -3.06 36.10 -11.38
C SER A 158 -3.04 35.75 -12.87
N GLU A 159 -2.53 34.58 -13.23
CA GLU A 159 -2.22 34.17 -14.60
C GLU A 159 -2.72 32.74 -14.85
N GLU A 160 -3.43 32.56 -15.98
CA GLU A 160 -4.07 31.32 -16.44
C GLU A 160 -5.03 30.65 -15.42
N ASN A 161 -5.78 29.64 -15.86
CA ASN A 161 -6.62 28.86 -14.95
C ASN A 161 -5.79 27.73 -14.32
N ALA A 162 -5.90 27.55 -13.00
CA ALA A 162 -5.12 26.58 -12.24
C ALA A 162 -5.98 25.68 -11.34
N GLN A 163 -5.60 24.41 -11.22
CA GLN A 163 -6.18 23.50 -10.23
C GLN A 163 -5.52 23.75 -8.88
N VAL A 164 -6.29 24.20 -7.90
CA VAL A 164 -5.81 24.54 -6.54
C VAL A 164 -6.53 23.70 -5.50
N ALA A 165 -5.78 23.01 -4.66
CA ALA A 165 -6.25 22.30 -3.47
C ALA A 165 -6.23 23.18 -2.24
N ALA A 166 -7.12 22.91 -1.29
CA ALA A 166 -6.91 23.22 0.11
C ALA A 166 -6.46 21.95 0.83
N ILE A 167 -5.37 22.01 1.60
CA ILE A 167 -4.77 20.85 2.25
C ILE A 167 -4.44 21.20 3.70
N PHE A 168 -4.78 20.31 4.62
CA PHE A 168 -4.39 20.39 6.02
C PHE A 168 -3.21 19.44 6.27
N LYS A 169 -2.02 19.99 6.47
CA LYS A 169 -0.84 19.26 6.98
C LYS A 169 -1.03 19.05 8.48
N THR A 170 -1.52 17.87 8.83
CA THR A 170 -1.59 17.38 10.21
C THR A 170 -0.25 16.79 10.65
N GLN A 171 -0.07 16.52 11.96
CA GLN A 171 1.07 15.72 12.45
C GLN A 171 1.13 14.30 11.85
N SER A 172 0.02 13.79 11.30
CA SER A 172 -0.13 12.44 10.74
C SER A 172 0.02 12.34 9.21
N GLY A 173 0.09 13.46 8.50
CA GLY A 173 0.10 13.52 7.04
C GLY A 173 -0.72 14.68 6.47
N PHE A 174 -1.14 14.56 5.22
CA PHE A 174 -1.85 15.58 4.47
C PHE A 174 -3.29 15.16 4.20
N GLU A 175 -4.25 16.01 4.57
CA GLU A 175 -5.68 15.77 4.42
C GLU A 175 -6.24 16.81 3.44
N HIS A 176 -6.70 16.39 2.26
CA HIS A 176 -7.23 17.29 1.24
C HIS A 176 -8.67 17.69 1.58
N ALA A 177 -8.93 18.99 1.68
CA ALA A 177 -10.24 19.55 2.03
C ALA A 177 -11.13 19.82 0.81
N GLY A 178 -10.56 19.91 -0.38
CA GLY A 178 -11.26 20.20 -1.62
C GLY A 178 -10.31 20.73 -2.69
N TRP A 179 -10.81 20.81 -3.93
CA TRP A 179 -10.08 21.33 -5.09
C TRP A 179 -10.98 22.29 -5.88
N VAL A 180 -10.39 23.26 -6.58
CA VAL A 180 -11.08 24.14 -7.51
C VAL A 180 -10.24 24.41 -8.76
N ALA A 181 -10.92 24.60 -9.90
CA ALA A 181 -10.35 25.27 -11.06
C ALA A 181 -10.38 26.79 -10.83
N ALA A 182 -9.41 27.33 -10.08
CA ALA A 182 -9.29 28.76 -9.86
C ALA A 182 -8.99 29.46 -11.19
N LYS A 183 -9.78 30.47 -11.53
CA LYS A 183 -9.63 31.23 -12.77
C LYS A 183 -8.82 32.51 -12.56
N SER A 184 -8.25 33.02 -13.66
CA SER A 184 -7.69 34.37 -13.67
C SER A 184 -8.79 35.42 -13.88
N GLY A 185 -8.60 36.60 -13.27
CA GLY A 185 -9.47 37.76 -13.40
C GLY A 185 -10.77 37.75 -12.58
N CYS A 186 -11.09 36.68 -11.85
CA CYS A 186 -12.32 36.56 -11.05
C CYS A 186 -12.19 35.48 -9.95
N TRP A 187 -13.09 35.52 -8.96
CA TRP A 187 -13.07 34.65 -7.79
C TRP A 187 -13.82 33.34 -8.03
N SER A 188 -13.17 32.21 -7.75
CA SER A 188 -13.70 30.85 -7.93
C SER A 188 -13.90 30.17 -6.57
N MET A 189 -15.05 29.56 -6.34
CA MET A 189 -15.37 28.91 -5.06
C MET A 189 -14.75 27.50 -4.97
N LEU A 190 -13.76 27.32 -4.10
CA LEU A 190 -13.37 26.01 -3.62
C LEU A 190 -14.35 25.61 -2.51
N LYS A 191 -14.99 24.44 -2.65
CA LYS A 191 -15.81 23.85 -1.60
C LYS A 191 -15.50 22.37 -1.44
N GLY A 192 -15.59 21.87 -0.21
CA GLY A 192 -15.43 20.46 0.10
C GLY A 192 -15.52 20.21 1.60
N GLY A 193 -14.84 19.17 2.06
CA GLY A 193 -14.69 18.90 3.48
C GLY A 193 -13.64 17.83 3.75
N LEU A 194 -13.28 17.70 5.02
CA LEU A 194 -12.36 16.68 5.50
C LEU A 194 -12.86 16.02 6.79
N THR A 195 -12.46 14.77 6.96
CA THR A 195 -12.52 14.05 8.24
C THR A 195 -11.11 13.61 8.60
N LEU A 196 -10.76 13.75 9.88
CA LEU A 196 -9.38 13.58 10.31
C LEU A 196 -9.13 12.17 10.87
N ASN A 197 -7.90 11.70 10.69
CA ASN A 197 -7.44 10.43 11.24
C ASN A 197 -6.90 10.56 12.68
N ALA A 198 -6.49 11.77 13.11
CA ALA A 198 -6.07 12.11 14.47
C ALA A 198 -6.47 13.57 14.81
N SER A 199 -6.89 13.84 16.06
CA SER A 199 -6.99 15.21 16.56
C SER A 199 -5.59 15.80 16.73
N GLY A 200 -5.39 17.08 16.40
CA GLY A 200 -4.11 17.75 16.59
C GLY A 200 -3.98 19.07 15.83
N PRO A 201 -2.81 19.71 15.94
CA PRO A 201 -2.50 20.89 15.14
C PRO A 201 -2.39 20.52 13.66
N ALA A 202 -2.96 21.36 12.81
CA ALA A 202 -2.98 21.25 11.36
C ALA A 202 -2.66 22.60 10.71
N ASP A 203 -1.70 22.62 9.78
CA ASP A 203 -1.44 23.77 8.93
C ASP A 203 -2.31 23.65 7.67
N LEU A 204 -3.32 24.52 7.52
CA LEU A 204 -3.98 24.69 6.21
C LEU A 204 -2.98 25.36 5.26
N TYR A 205 -2.84 24.87 4.04
CA TYR A 205 -2.10 25.51 2.95
C TYR A 205 -2.75 25.16 1.61
N PHE A 206 -2.30 25.79 0.52
CA PHE A 206 -2.88 25.60 -0.81
C PHE A 206 -1.86 25.10 -1.84
N GLU A 207 -2.18 23.99 -2.51
CA GLU A 207 -1.30 23.32 -3.48
C GLU A 207 -1.86 23.39 -4.91
N ALA A 208 -1.00 23.56 -5.93
CA ALA A 208 -1.41 23.53 -7.33
C ALA A 208 -1.14 22.16 -8.00
N ARG A 209 -2.09 21.61 -8.80
CA ARG A 209 -1.92 20.32 -9.51
C ARG A 209 -0.94 20.36 -10.70
N LYS A 210 -0.36 21.53 -10.99
CA LYS A 210 0.69 21.72 -12.00
C LYS A 210 2.02 21.98 -11.30
N SER A 211 3.04 21.17 -11.57
CA SER A 211 4.40 21.40 -11.08
C SER A 211 5.12 22.40 -11.99
N SER A 212 5.87 23.33 -11.38
CA SER A 212 6.74 24.23 -12.12
C SER A 212 7.96 23.46 -12.63
N VAL A 213 8.11 23.34 -13.95
CA VAL A 213 9.30 22.79 -14.61
C VAL A 213 10.11 23.96 -15.15
N LYS A 214 11.39 24.02 -14.77
CA LYS A 214 12.34 25.03 -15.23
C LYS A 214 13.29 24.38 -16.24
N LEU A 215 13.25 24.84 -17.48
CA LEU A 215 14.14 24.43 -18.55
C LEU A 215 15.18 25.52 -18.77
N VAL A 216 16.40 25.12 -19.16
CA VAL A 216 17.46 26.04 -19.57
C VAL A 216 17.99 25.61 -20.92
N ALA A 217 17.75 26.42 -21.95
CA ALA A 217 18.35 26.25 -23.26
C ALA A 217 19.77 26.83 -23.26
N VAL A 218 20.72 26.03 -23.72
CA VAL A 218 22.12 26.41 -23.87
C VAL A 218 22.66 25.94 -25.22
N ASP A 219 23.69 26.61 -25.72
CA ASP A 219 24.43 26.19 -26.93
C ASP A 219 25.31 24.96 -26.64
N ALA A 220 26.02 24.46 -27.65
CA ALA A 220 26.92 23.33 -27.52
C ALA A 220 28.11 23.57 -26.56
N ASN A 221 28.37 24.83 -26.17
CA ASN A 221 29.41 25.24 -25.24
C ASN A 221 28.87 25.53 -23.83
N GLY A 222 27.56 25.39 -23.61
CA GLY A 222 26.90 25.70 -22.33
C GLY A 222 26.52 27.17 -22.15
N ASN A 223 26.66 28.03 -23.16
CA ASN A 223 26.22 29.42 -23.09
C ASN A 223 24.68 29.49 -23.15
N PRO A 224 24.02 30.31 -22.32
CA PRO A 224 22.59 30.55 -22.42
C PRO A 224 22.13 30.94 -23.83
N LEU A 225 21.04 30.33 -24.29
CA LEU A 225 20.36 30.72 -25.53
C LEU A 225 19.14 31.58 -25.21
N PRO A 226 19.25 32.93 -25.23
CA PRO A 226 18.10 33.80 -25.11
C PRO A 226 17.23 33.74 -26.38
N ASN A 227 15.92 33.91 -26.24
CA ASN A 227 14.96 33.86 -27.35
C ASN A 227 14.92 32.53 -28.13
N ALA A 228 15.37 31.42 -27.52
CA ALA A 228 15.15 30.09 -28.05
C ALA A 228 13.69 29.68 -27.81
N THR A 229 13.02 29.18 -28.84
CA THR A 229 11.66 28.65 -28.76
C THR A 229 11.72 27.26 -28.15
N VAL A 230 11.11 27.10 -26.99
CA VAL A 230 10.92 25.82 -26.29
C VAL A 230 9.49 25.37 -26.52
N THR A 231 9.31 24.14 -27.01
CA THR A 231 8.00 23.50 -27.25
C THR A 231 7.92 22.25 -26.39
N ILE A 232 6.91 22.16 -25.52
CA ILE A 232 6.71 21.04 -24.59
C ILE A 232 5.44 20.28 -24.96
N THR A 233 5.62 19.10 -25.56
CA THR A 233 4.56 18.20 -26.02
C THR A 233 4.37 17.05 -25.03
N GLN A 234 3.16 16.82 -24.53
CA GLN A 234 2.89 15.64 -23.71
C GLN A 234 2.86 14.38 -24.61
N THR A 235 3.75 13.41 -24.36
CA THR A 235 3.84 12.16 -25.12
C THR A 235 2.92 11.08 -24.56
N ASN A 236 2.62 11.14 -23.25
CA ASN A 236 1.71 10.20 -22.60
C ASN A 236 0.90 10.87 -21.48
N GLY A 237 -0.41 10.98 -21.70
CA GLY A 237 -1.37 11.29 -20.64
C GLY A 237 -1.76 10.02 -19.90
N ARG A 238 -1.27 9.83 -18.67
CA ARG A 238 -1.56 8.63 -17.85
C ARG A 238 -3.01 8.51 -17.35
N PHE A 239 -3.95 9.23 -17.97
CA PHE A 239 -5.37 9.21 -17.69
C PHE A 239 -6.16 8.86 -18.97
N PRO A 240 -6.67 7.62 -19.09
CA PRO A 240 -7.53 7.21 -20.18
C PRO A 240 -8.75 8.11 -20.37
N PHE A 241 -8.81 8.80 -21.52
CA PHE A 241 -9.95 9.62 -21.93
C PHE A 241 -10.41 9.19 -23.32
N GLY A 242 -11.69 8.84 -23.45
CA GLY A 242 -12.23 8.16 -24.63
C GLY A 242 -13.67 8.53 -24.95
N CYS A 243 -14.15 8.01 -26.08
CA CYS A 243 -15.53 8.10 -26.51
C CYS A 243 -15.94 6.81 -27.23
N ALA A 244 -17.20 6.42 -27.08
CA ALA A 244 -17.78 5.31 -27.82
C ALA A 244 -17.79 5.58 -29.34
N ILE A 245 -17.73 4.51 -30.12
CA ILE A 245 -17.85 4.55 -31.59
C ILE A 245 -18.87 3.53 -32.10
N SER A 246 -19.52 3.87 -33.20
CA SER A 246 -20.43 3.01 -33.96
C SER A 246 -19.72 2.37 -35.16
N ASP A 247 -20.37 1.39 -35.80
CA ASP A 247 -19.92 0.79 -37.07
C ASP A 247 -19.66 1.81 -38.21
N GLN A 248 -20.23 3.02 -38.13
CA GLN A 248 -20.01 4.08 -39.11
C GLN A 248 -18.55 4.53 -39.20
N ILE A 249 -17.74 4.27 -38.17
CA ILE A 249 -16.29 4.52 -38.18
C ILE A 249 -15.57 3.73 -39.29
N ILE A 250 -16.11 2.60 -39.75
CA ILE A 250 -15.53 1.80 -40.84
C ILE A 250 -15.65 2.53 -42.18
N TYR A 251 -16.77 3.23 -42.41
CA TYR A 251 -17.19 3.71 -43.73
C TYR A 251 -16.97 5.22 -43.95
N ASN A 252 -16.86 6.01 -42.87
CA ASN A 252 -16.80 7.46 -42.95
C ASN A 252 -15.41 8.01 -42.56
N THR A 253 -14.62 8.40 -43.55
CA THR A 253 -13.27 8.98 -43.35
C THR A 253 -13.29 10.29 -42.55
N GLY A 254 -14.38 11.07 -42.64
CA GLY A 254 -14.57 12.26 -41.80
C GLY A 254 -14.67 11.89 -40.32
N TYR A 255 -15.50 10.89 -40.00
CA TYR A 255 -15.63 10.37 -38.64
C TYR A 255 -14.31 9.78 -38.12
N GLN A 256 -13.61 9.01 -38.94
CA GLN A 256 -12.29 8.47 -38.60
C GLN A 256 -11.31 9.59 -38.23
N ASN A 257 -11.21 10.63 -39.06
CA ASN A 257 -10.26 11.72 -38.83
C ASN A 257 -10.65 12.57 -37.62
N TRP A 258 -11.94 12.88 -37.45
CA TRP A 258 -12.46 13.58 -36.27
C TRP A 258 -12.22 12.80 -34.97
N PHE A 259 -12.42 11.48 -34.97
CA PHE A 259 -12.20 10.67 -33.76
C PHE A 259 -10.70 10.55 -33.41
N LYS A 260 -9.86 10.27 -34.41
CA LYS A 260 -8.39 10.17 -34.24
C LYS A 260 -7.74 11.46 -33.77
N SER A 261 -8.33 12.63 -34.03
CA SER A 261 -7.82 13.92 -33.54
C SER A 261 -8.15 14.21 -32.08
N LYS A 262 -8.96 13.38 -31.40
CA LYS A 262 -9.45 13.64 -30.04
C LYS A 262 -9.30 12.49 -29.04
N PHE A 263 -9.30 11.22 -29.49
CA PHE A 263 -9.38 10.07 -28.59
C PHE A 263 -8.30 9.00 -28.85
N ARG A 264 -7.89 8.34 -27.76
CA ARG A 264 -6.99 7.17 -27.75
C ARG A 264 -7.60 5.94 -27.07
N TYR A 265 -8.81 6.09 -26.53
CA TYR A 265 -9.58 5.04 -25.88
C TYR A 265 -11.00 5.04 -26.44
N THR A 266 -11.60 3.87 -26.58
CA THR A 266 -12.96 3.73 -27.11
C THR A 266 -13.68 2.50 -26.54
N THR A 267 -15.00 2.52 -26.68
CA THR A 267 -15.91 1.41 -26.44
C THR A 267 -16.77 1.26 -27.70
N PHE A 268 -17.18 0.05 -28.08
CA PHE A 268 -18.09 -0.12 -29.23
C PHE A 268 -19.53 -0.02 -28.73
N GLU A 269 -20.33 0.87 -29.32
CA GLU A 269 -21.65 1.22 -28.80
C GLU A 269 -22.60 0.01 -28.75
N ASN A 270 -22.61 -0.81 -29.81
CA ASN A 270 -23.47 -1.99 -29.90
C ASN A 270 -22.79 -3.21 -30.51
N GLU A 271 -21.71 -3.01 -31.26
CA GLU A 271 -21.20 -3.98 -32.24
C GLU A 271 -20.57 -5.23 -31.60
N MET A 272 -20.32 -5.23 -30.29
CA MET A 272 -19.92 -6.42 -29.52
C MET A 272 -21.07 -7.07 -28.73
N LYS A 273 -22.25 -6.44 -28.58
CA LYS A 273 -23.38 -6.96 -27.79
C LYS A 273 -23.95 -8.26 -28.39
N TRP A 274 -24.59 -9.10 -27.57
CA TRP A 274 -25.04 -10.43 -28.00
C TRP A 274 -26.11 -10.36 -29.10
N THR A 275 -27.07 -9.45 -28.98
CA THR A 275 -28.11 -9.20 -29.99
C THR A 275 -27.56 -8.73 -31.34
N SER A 276 -26.42 -8.03 -31.36
CA SER A 276 -25.77 -7.56 -32.59
C SER A 276 -24.92 -8.63 -33.27
N THR A 277 -24.39 -9.59 -32.50
CA THR A 277 -23.43 -10.60 -32.97
C THR A 277 -24.03 -12.00 -33.12
N GLU A 278 -25.21 -12.28 -32.56
CA GLU A 278 -25.95 -13.54 -32.73
C GLU A 278 -27.48 -13.30 -32.69
N TYR A 279 -28.00 -12.43 -33.57
CA TYR A 279 -29.43 -12.12 -33.66
C TYR A 279 -30.29 -13.38 -33.92
N THR A 280 -29.76 -14.33 -34.69
CA THR A 280 -30.38 -15.65 -34.93
C THR A 280 -29.47 -16.74 -34.38
N ARG A 281 -30.03 -17.66 -33.56
CA ARG A 281 -29.29 -18.77 -32.93
C ARG A 281 -28.36 -19.48 -33.90
N GLY A 282 -27.07 -19.58 -33.55
CA GLY A 282 -26.05 -20.26 -34.35
C GLY A 282 -25.55 -19.49 -35.59
N ARG A 283 -26.11 -18.31 -35.89
CA ARG A 283 -25.60 -17.40 -36.94
C ARG A 283 -24.81 -16.28 -36.28
N VAL A 284 -23.58 -16.59 -35.87
CA VAL A 284 -22.67 -15.64 -35.25
C VAL A 284 -21.95 -14.81 -36.30
N ASP A 285 -22.00 -13.48 -36.18
CA ASP A 285 -21.29 -12.54 -37.04
C ASP A 285 -20.46 -11.55 -36.19
N TYR A 286 -19.16 -11.51 -36.45
CA TYR A 286 -18.19 -10.58 -35.84
C TYR A 286 -17.55 -9.63 -36.86
N SER A 287 -18.02 -9.61 -38.12
CA SER A 287 -17.43 -8.83 -39.21
C SER A 287 -17.25 -7.35 -38.88
N LYS A 288 -18.27 -6.73 -38.27
CA LYS A 288 -18.25 -5.33 -37.80
C LYS A 288 -17.24 -5.09 -36.67
N PRO A 289 -17.33 -5.72 -35.48
CA PRO A 289 -16.36 -5.50 -34.41
C PRO A 289 -14.93 -5.89 -34.80
N ASP A 290 -14.72 -6.88 -35.68
CA ASP A 290 -13.38 -7.20 -36.22
C ASP A 290 -12.83 -6.11 -37.16
N ALA A 291 -13.69 -5.47 -37.96
CA ALA A 291 -13.30 -4.33 -38.79
C ALA A 291 -12.98 -3.10 -37.94
N MET A 292 -13.78 -2.83 -36.91
CA MET A 292 -13.55 -1.73 -35.95
C MET A 292 -12.27 -1.97 -35.15
N LEU A 293 -11.99 -3.19 -34.67
CA LEU A 293 -10.74 -3.51 -33.98
C LEU A 293 -9.50 -3.39 -34.88
N ARG A 294 -9.61 -3.69 -36.17
CA ARG A 294 -8.53 -3.42 -37.12
C ARG A 294 -8.28 -1.91 -37.25
N PHE A 295 -9.34 -1.11 -37.38
CA PHE A 295 -9.23 0.35 -37.41
C PHE A 295 -8.59 0.90 -36.12
N THR A 296 -9.05 0.49 -34.94
CA THR A 296 -8.50 1.01 -33.67
C THR A 296 -7.05 0.58 -33.46
N SER A 297 -6.72 -0.70 -33.71
CA SER A 297 -5.35 -1.21 -33.62
C SER A 297 -4.38 -0.49 -34.57
N GLN A 298 -4.76 -0.25 -35.82
CA GLN A 298 -3.94 0.49 -36.79
C GLN A 298 -3.68 1.95 -36.40
N ASN A 299 -4.51 2.52 -35.53
CA ASN A 299 -4.43 3.93 -35.12
C ASN A 299 -4.05 4.11 -33.64
N GLY A 300 -3.58 3.04 -32.97
CA GLY A 300 -3.14 3.09 -31.58
C GLY A 300 -4.25 3.40 -30.57
N ILE A 301 -5.49 3.05 -30.89
CA ILE A 301 -6.68 3.28 -30.05
C ILE A 301 -6.97 2.01 -29.25
N SER A 302 -6.99 2.13 -27.92
CA SER A 302 -7.33 1.05 -26.99
C SER A 302 -8.84 0.84 -26.88
N VAL A 303 -9.31 -0.40 -26.81
CA VAL A 303 -10.74 -0.75 -26.81
C VAL A 303 -11.15 -1.39 -25.48
N ARG A 304 -12.22 -0.88 -24.85
CA ARG A 304 -12.97 -1.60 -23.81
C ARG A 304 -13.98 -2.53 -24.48
N GLY A 305 -13.99 -3.80 -24.09
CA GLY A 305 -14.98 -4.76 -24.57
C GLY A 305 -16.32 -4.57 -23.87
N HIS A 306 -17.35 -4.14 -24.61
CA HIS A 306 -18.69 -3.92 -24.09
C HIS A 306 -19.75 -4.59 -25.00
N ASN A 307 -20.51 -5.59 -24.56
CA ASN A 307 -20.40 -6.34 -23.31
C ASN A 307 -20.46 -7.85 -23.61
N VAL A 308 -19.98 -8.66 -22.66
CA VAL A 308 -20.05 -10.12 -22.83
C VAL A 308 -21.50 -10.57 -22.74
N LEU A 309 -22.20 -10.13 -21.69
CA LEU A 309 -23.62 -10.34 -21.42
C LEU A 309 -24.25 -9.06 -20.85
N TRP A 310 -25.56 -8.92 -21.05
CA TRP A 310 -26.41 -7.89 -20.44
C TRP A 310 -27.52 -8.61 -19.68
N ASP A 311 -27.77 -8.21 -18.43
CA ASP A 311 -28.68 -8.90 -17.51
C ASP A 311 -30.13 -8.39 -17.57
N ASP A 312 -30.35 -7.22 -18.18
CA ASP A 312 -31.69 -6.85 -18.61
C ASP A 312 -32.15 -7.78 -19.74
N LYS A 313 -33.20 -8.55 -19.43
CA LYS A 313 -33.83 -9.50 -20.35
C LYS A 313 -34.21 -8.88 -21.69
N ARG A 314 -34.50 -7.56 -21.77
CA ARG A 314 -34.81 -6.84 -23.03
C ARG A 314 -33.67 -6.91 -24.05
N PHE A 315 -32.43 -7.01 -23.60
CA PHE A 315 -31.24 -7.04 -24.46
C PHE A 315 -30.61 -8.44 -24.62
N VAL A 316 -31.25 -9.48 -24.08
CA VAL A 316 -30.94 -10.88 -24.37
C VAL A 316 -31.62 -11.26 -25.70
N PRO A 317 -30.95 -11.96 -26.65
CA PRO A 317 -31.58 -12.36 -27.91
C PRO A 317 -32.90 -13.12 -27.69
N GLY A 318 -33.95 -12.76 -28.44
CA GLY A 318 -35.30 -13.31 -28.20
C GLY A 318 -35.36 -14.84 -28.26
N TRP A 319 -34.59 -15.46 -29.15
CA TRP A 319 -34.46 -16.92 -29.23
C TRP A 319 -33.83 -17.55 -27.98
N ALA A 320 -32.98 -16.82 -27.25
CA ALA A 320 -32.34 -17.28 -26.03
C ALA A 320 -33.29 -17.14 -24.83
N GLN A 321 -34.09 -16.06 -24.78
CA GLN A 321 -35.09 -15.84 -23.73
C GLN A 321 -36.14 -16.96 -23.61
N SER A 322 -36.41 -17.68 -24.70
CA SER A 322 -37.38 -18.79 -24.77
C SER A 322 -36.78 -20.18 -24.48
N LEU A 323 -35.49 -20.27 -24.17
CA LEU A 323 -34.82 -21.55 -23.92
C LEU A 323 -35.13 -22.13 -22.53
N SER A 324 -35.03 -23.46 -22.41
CA SER A 324 -34.98 -24.11 -21.10
C SER A 324 -33.74 -23.63 -20.31
N PRO A 325 -33.74 -23.67 -18.96
CA PRO A 325 -32.56 -23.29 -18.17
C PRO A 325 -31.27 -24.00 -18.60
N LYS A 326 -31.38 -25.28 -19.02
CA LYS A 326 -30.24 -26.07 -19.53
C LYS A 326 -29.75 -25.56 -20.88
N ASP A 327 -30.65 -25.27 -21.81
CA ASP A 327 -30.30 -24.79 -23.14
C ASP A 327 -29.80 -23.35 -23.12
N LEU A 328 -30.37 -22.49 -22.25
CA LEU A 328 -29.88 -21.15 -22.00
C LEU A 328 -28.47 -21.18 -21.41
N ARG A 329 -28.19 -22.09 -20.47
CA ARG A 329 -26.84 -22.27 -19.91
C ARG A 329 -25.83 -22.60 -21.02
N PHE A 330 -26.15 -23.54 -21.90
CA PHE A 330 -25.30 -23.89 -23.05
C PHE A 330 -25.13 -22.70 -24.02
N ALA A 331 -26.19 -21.94 -24.30
CA ALA A 331 -26.10 -20.74 -25.14
C ALA A 331 -25.20 -19.66 -24.51
N VAL A 332 -25.31 -19.42 -23.20
CA VAL A 332 -24.48 -18.46 -22.45
C VAL A 332 -23.01 -18.91 -22.40
N ASP A 333 -22.73 -20.18 -22.11
CA ASP A 333 -21.35 -20.68 -22.08
C ASP A 333 -20.71 -20.66 -23.50
N ASN A 334 -21.48 -20.90 -24.57
CA ASN A 334 -21.01 -20.71 -25.95
C ASN A 334 -20.75 -19.24 -26.28
N ARG A 335 -21.66 -18.33 -25.89
CA ARG A 335 -21.51 -16.88 -26.07
C ARG A 335 -20.23 -16.39 -25.40
N VAL A 336 -20.03 -16.72 -24.13
CA VAL A 336 -18.84 -16.37 -23.33
C VAL A 336 -17.56 -16.91 -23.99
N ASN A 337 -17.53 -18.19 -24.39
CA ASN A 337 -16.38 -18.75 -25.10
C ASN A 337 -16.11 -18.08 -26.45
N SER A 338 -17.16 -17.78 -27.21
CA SER A 338 -17.05 -17.22 -28.56
C SER A 338 -16.46 -15.82 -28.57
N ILE A 339 -17.01 -14.90 -27.76
CA ILE A 339 -16.57 -13.51 -27.77
C ILE A 339 -15.23 -13.30 -27.07
N VAL A 340 -15.03 -13.90 -25.89
CA VAL A 340 -13.81 -13.65 -25.08
C VAL A 340 -12.59 -14.28 -25.75
N ARG A 341 -12.66 -15.51 -26.28
CA ARG A 341 -11.54 -16.11 -27.03
C ARG A 341 -11.18 -15.32 -28.28
N ARG A 342 -12.17 -14.74 -28.98
CA ARG A 342 -11.92 -13.98 -30.22
C ARG A 342 -11.10 -12.71 -29.97
N TYR A 343 -11.33 -12.08 -28.82
CA TYR A 343 -10.77 -10.78 -28.46
C TYR A 343 -9.76 -10.81 -27.32
N TYR A 344 -9.33 -12.01 -26.89
CA TYR A 344 -8.19 -12.24 -26.01
C TYR A 344 -6.99 -11.38 -26.42
N GLY A 345 -6.48 -10.57 -25.49
CA GLY A 345 -5.35 -9.66 -25.72
C GLY A 345 -5.60 -8.51 -26.71
N LYS A 346 -6.84 -8.27 -27.16
CA LYS A 346 -7.21 -7.17 -28.09
C LYS A 346 -8.05 -6.07 -27.45
N VAL A 347 -8.53 -6.27 -26.22
CA VAL A 347 -9.24 -5.28 -25.41
C VAL A 347 -8.51 -5.06 -24.09
N ILE A 348 -8.64 -3.87 -23.50
CA ILE A 348 -7.97 -3.51 -22.22
C ILE A 348 -8.77 -3.93 -20.98
N SER A 349 -10.06 -4.21 -21.16
CA SER A 349 -11.01 -4.57 -20.09
C SER A 349 -12.29 -5.12 -20.69
N TRP A 350 -13.10 -5.81 -19.88
CA TRP A 350 -14.43 -6.30 -20.25
C TRP A 350 -15.51 -5.79 -19.30
N ASP A 351 -16.61 -5.27 -19.84
CA ASP A 351 -17.89 -5.19 -19.12
C ASP A 351 -18.57 -6.58 -19.25
N VAL A 352 -18.60 -7.33 -18.15
CA VAL A 352 -18.92 -8.77 -18.19
C VAL A 352 -20.40 -9.05 -18.15
N VAL A 353 -21.06 -8.59 -17.09
CA VAL A 353 -22.51 -8.63 -16.93
C VAL A 353 -22.95 -7.20 -16.67
N ASN A 354 -23.54 -6.58 -17.69
CA ASN A 354 -24.02 -5.21 -17.65
C ASN A 354 -25.33 -5.13 -16.84
N GLU A 355 -25.45 -4.12 -15.99
CA GLU A 355 -26.68 -3.72 -15.25
C GLU A 355 -27.19 -4.74 -14.22
N ASN A 356 -26.25 -5.44 -13.59
CA ASN A 356 -26.49 -6.58 -12.70
C ASN A 356 -26.80 -6.21 -11.24
N LEU A 357 -26.98 -4.92 -10.92
CA LEU A 357 -27.64 -4.46 -9.69
C LEU A 357 -29.13 -4.21 -9.91
N HIS A 358 -29.50 -3.63 -11.06
CA HIS A 358 -30.90 -3.36 -11.42
C HIS A 358 -31.64 -4.63 -11.85
N PHE A 359 -30.95 -5.53 -12.54
CA PHE A 359 -31.50 -6.78 -13.07
C PHE A 359 -30.84 -8.00 -12.41
N ASN A 360 -31.42 -9.17 -12.65
CA ASN A 360 -30.98 -10.45 -12.11
C ASN A 360 -31.38 -11.64 -13.01
N PHE A 361 -31.48 -11.45 -14.34
CA PHE A 361 -31.99 -12.47 -15.25
C PHE A 361 -31.18 -13.77 -15.15
N TYR A 362 -29.85 -13.70 -15.19
CA TYR A 362 -29.01 -14.90 -15.10
C TYR A 362 -29.07 -15.54 -13.70
N GLU A 363 -29.11 -14.77 -12.61
CA GLU A 363 -29.30 -15.30 -11.25
C GLU A 363 -30.68 -15.94 -11.05
N SER A 364 -31.73 -15.42 -11.70
CA SER A 364 -33.09 -15.97 -11.61
C SER A 364 -33.22 -17.35 -12.26
N VAL A 365 -32.39 -17.64 -13.28
CA VAL A 365 -32.42 -18.91 -14.02
C VAL A 365 -31.35 -19.90 -13.55
N PHE A 366 -30.15 -19.42 -13.21
CA PHE A 366 -29.01 -20.28 -12.82
C PHE A 366 -28.71 -20.28 -11.31
N GLY A 367 -29.46 -19.51 -10.52
CA GLY A 367 -29.27 -19.36 -9.08
C GLY A 367 -28.36 -18.19 -8.70
N LYS A 368 -28.44 -17.77 -7.42
CA LYS A 368 -27.86 -16.53 -6.87
C LYS A 368 -26.42 -16.21 -7.28
N TYR A 369 -25.56 -17.20 -7.48
CA TYR A 369 -24.14 -16.99 -7.80
C TYR A 369 -23.81 -17.07 -9.31
N ALA A 370 -24.83 -17.00 -10.18
CA ALA A 370 -24.67 -17.04 -11.64
C ALA A 370 -23.58 -16.08 -12.13
N SER A 371 -23.65 -14.81 -11.74
CA SER A 371 -22.68 -13.80 -12.18
C SER A 371 -21.27 -14.06 -11.66
N ALA A 372 -21.09 -14.57 -10.44
CA ALA A 372 -19.76 -14.97 -9.96
C ALA A 372 -19.14 -16.09 -10.83
N ILE A 373 -19.97 -17.03 -11.31
CA ILE A 373 -19.56 -18.08 -12.25
C ILE A 373 -19.23 -17.48 -13.63
N LEU A 374 -20.04 -16.53 -14.12
CA LEU A 374 -19.82 -15.88 -15.42
C LEU A 374 -18.52 -15.06 -15.45
N TYR A 375 -18.25 -14.26 -14.40
CA TYR A 375 -16.97 -13.55 -14.25
C TYR A 375 -15.79 -14.53 -14.14
N SER A 376 -15.97 -15.65 -13.44
CA SER A 376 -14.92 -16.70 -13.36
C SER A 376 -14.64 -17.34 -14.72
N ASN A 377 -15.69 -17.61 -15.52
CA ASN A 377 -15.57 -18.15 -16.87
C ASN A 377 -14.86 -17.16 -17.80
N VAL A 378 -15.28 -15.89 -17.84
CA VAL A 378 -14.63 -14.85 -18.63
C VAL A 378 -13.17 -14.70 -18.22
N ASN A 379 -12.87 -14.60 -16.93
CA ASN A 379 -11.50 -14.47 -16.43
C ASN A 379 -10.62 -15.66 -16.80
N GLY A 380 -11.15 -16.89 -16.77
CA GLY A 380 -10.41 -18.09 -17.15
C GLY A 380 -10.11 -18.15 -18.64
N ILE A 381 -11.02 -17.64 -19.49
CA ILE A 381 -10.85 -17.58 -20.94
C ILE A 381 -9.93 -16.40 -21.34
N ASP A 382 -10.01 -15.28 -20.61
CA ASP A 382 -9.20 -14.06 -20.83
C ASP A 382 -7.81 -14.12 -20.15
N GLY A 383 -7.40 -15.31 -19.69
CA GLY A 383 -6.09 -15.58 -19.06
C GLY A 383 -5.86 -14.84 -17.73
N GLY A 384 -6.88 -14.19 -17.17
CA GLY A 384 -6.76 -13.29 -16.02
C GLY A 384 -6.00 -12.00 -16.29
N THR A 385 -5.78 -11.65 -17.57
CA THR A 385 -4.89 -10.55 -17.98
C THR A 385 -5.53 -9.18 -17.96
N THR A 386 -6.84 -9.06 -18.26
CA THR A 386 -7.57 -7.79 -18.22
C THR A 386 -8.39 -7.62 -16.95
N THR A 387 -8.79 -6.38 -16.65
CA THR A 387 -9.71 -6.10 -15.55
C THR A 387 -11.16 -6.30 -16.01
N LEU A 388 -11.93 -7.09 -15.26
CA LEU A 388 -13.34 -7.31 -15.50
C LEU A 388 -14.17 -6.28 -14.73
N TYR A 389 -15.03 -5.53 -15.40
CA TYR A 389 -15.84 -4.48 -14.79
C TYR A 389 -17.27 -4.98 -14.54
N LEU A 390 -17.73 -4.75 -13.31
CA LEU A 390 -19.16 -4.56 -13.04
C LEU A 390 -19.50 -3.19 -13.60
N ASN A 391 -20.57 -3.07 -14.39
CA ASN A 391 -20.89 -1.85 -15.10
C ASN A 391 -22.38 -1.53 -14.93
N GLU A 392 -22.68 -0.34 -14.43
CA GLU A 392 -24.00 0.01 -13.90
C GLU A 392 -24.31 1.51 -14.00
N TYR A 393 -25.58 1.86 -14.19
CA TYR A 393 -26.08 3.25 -14.24
C TYR A 393 -26.65 3.73 -12.89
N ASN A 394 -26.98 5.02 -12.81
CA ASN A 394 -27.62 5.73 -11.68
C ASN A 394 -26.84 5.79 -10.35
N THR A 395 -25.77 4.99 -10.17
CA THR A 395 -24.95 4.96 -8.94
C THR A 395 -24.37 6.32 -8.52
N ILE A 396 -24.05 7.20 -9.47
CA ILE A 396 -23.48 8.55 -9.22
C ILE A 396 -24.38 9.69 -9.74
N GLU A 397 -25.41 9.35 -10.50
CA GLU A 397 -26.31 10.26 -11.19
C GLU A 397 -27.56 10.56 -10.36
N GLU A 398 -28.21 9.51 -9.82
CA GLU A 398 -29.56 9.59 -9.25
C GLU A 398 -29.56 9.13 -7.78
N PRO A 399 -29.42 10.04 -6.80
CA PRO A 399 -29.37 9.69 -5.37
C PRO A 399 -30.65 9.05 -4.81
N GLY A 400 -31.76 9.11 -5.56
CA GLY A 400 -33.00 8.42 -5.24
C GLY A 400 -33.04 6.96 -5.66
N ASP A 401 -32.09 6.50 -6.49
CA ASP A 401 -32.06 5.13 -6.98
C ASP A 401 -31.46 4.16 -5.94
N GLY A 402 -32.35 3.57 -5.15
CA GLY A 402 -31.97 2.60 -4.14
C GLY A 402 -31.38 1.30 -4.70
N ALA A 403 -31.65 0.94 -5.96
CA ALA A 403 -31.21 -0.32 -6.57
C ALA A 403 -29.73 -0.27 -6.96
N SER A 404 -29.27 0.87 -7.48
CA SER A 404 -27.88 1.11 -7.91
C SER A 404 -27.04 1.94 -6.94
N SER A 405 -27.59 2.30 -5.78
CA SER A 405 -26.87 3.05 -4.74
C SER A 405 -25.48 2.46 -4.42
N PRO A 406 -24.50 3.29 -3.99
CA PRO A 406 -23.15 2.80 -3.67
C PRO A 406 -23.10 1.65 -2.66
N ASP A 407 -24.10 1.51 -1.76
CA ASP A 407 -24.16 0.34 -0.87
C ASP A 407 -24.59 -0.94 -1.60
N LYS A 408 -25.51 -0.86 -2.57
CA LYS A 408 -25.91 -1.99 -3.43
C LYS A 408 -24.80 -2.41 -4.37
N TYR A 409 -24.04 -1.47 -4.89
CA TYR A 409 -22.84 -1.76 -5.68
C TYR A 409 -21.81 -2.53 -4.86
N LEU A 410 -21.53 -2.08 -3.63
CA LEU A 410 -20.65 -2.79 -2.70
C LEU A 410 -21.24 -4.15 -2.27
N GLU A 411 -22.56 -4.29 -2.18
CA GLU A 411 -23.23 -5.59 -1.95
C GLU A 411 -23.00 -6.55 -3.12
N LYS A 412 -23.19 -6.09 -4.37
CA LYS A 412 -22.97 -6.91 -5.57
C LYS A 412 -21.52 -7.34 -5.74
N ILE A 413 -20.56 -6.45 -5.47
CA ILE A 413 -19.13 -6.80 -5.43
C ILE A 413 -18.88 -7.92 -4.39
N ARG A 414 -19.47 -7.82 -3.19
CA ARG A 414 -19.36 -8.87 -2.16
C ARG A 414 -20.03 -10.17 -2.61
N GLU A 415 -21.15 -10.12 -3.32
CA GLU A 415 -21.82 -11.29 -3.90
C GLU A 415 -20.95 -12.00 -4.94
N LEU A 416 -20.31 -11.26 -5.86
CA LEU A 416 -19.35 -11.82 -6.82
C LEU A 416 -18.18 -12.51 -6.09
N ARG A 417 -17.61 -11.87 -5.06
CA ARG A 417 -16.53 -12.46 -4.25
C ARG A 417 -16.98 -13.70 -3.48
N PHE A 418 -18.17 -13.67 -2.87
CA PHE A 418 -18.72 -14.80 -2.11
C PHE A 418 -19.09 -15.98 -3.01
N GLY A 419 -19.64 -15.72 -4.20
CA GLY A 419 -19.95 -16.72 -5.22
C GLY A 419 -18.71 -17.32 -5.90
N GLY A 420 -17.50 -16.95 -5.47
CA GLY A 420 -16.24 -17.61 -5.87
C GLY A 420 -15.36 -16.83 -6.84
N TYR A 421 -15.79 -15.66 -7.35
CA TYR A 421 -14.97 -14.90 -8.29
C TYR A 421 -13.79 -14.20 -7.59
N LYS A 422 -12.57 -14.68 -7.84
CA LYS A 422 -11.32 -14.17 -7.22
C LYS A 422 -10.46 -13.28 -8.13
N GLY A 423 -10.85 -13.08 -9.39
CA GLY A 423 -10.03 -12.36 -10.37
C GLY A 423 -10.07 -10.82 -10.29
N PRO A 424 -9.29 -10.12 -11.14
CA PRO A 424 -9.24 -8.66 -11.22
C PRO A 424 -10.60 -8.04 -11.53
N LEU A 425 -11.13 -7.23 -10.60
CA LEU A 425 -12.44 -6.58 -10.71
C LEU A 425 -12.29 -5.06 -10.74
N GLY A 426 -13.05 -4.40 -11.60
CA GLY A 426 -13.20 -2.94 -11.68
C GLY A 426 -14.63 -2.49 -11.42
N ILE A 427 -14.78 -1.19 -11.18
CA ILE A 427 -16.06 -0.49 -10.95
C ILE A 427 -16.32 0.39 -12.17
N GLY A 428 -17.31 0.03 -12.98
CA GLY A 428 -17.81 0.80 -14.12
C GLY A 428 -19.07 1.55 -13.70
N LEU A 429 -19.04 2.86 -13.86
CA LEU A 429 -20.13 3.77 -13.55
C LEU A 429 -20.52 4.41 -14.87
N GLN A 430 -21.69 4.05 -15.42
CA GLN A 430 -22.10 4.47 -16.76
C GLN A 430 -22.11 6.00 -16.82
N GLY A 431 -22.91 6.67 -15.97
CA GLY A 431 -22.90 8.12 -15.85
C GLY A 431 -23.84 8.82 -16.83
N HIS A 432 -25.09 8.37 -16.88
CA HIS A 432 -26.16 8.94 -17.70
C HIS A 432 -26.85 10.10 -16.98
N PHE A 433 -26.26 11.30 -17.02
CA PHE A 433 -26.71 12.42 -16.20
C PHE A 433 -27.86 13.22 -16.83
N ARG A 434 -28.87 13.58 -16.03
CA ARG A 434 -29.84 14.62 -16.41
C ARG A 434 -29.46 16.00 -15.88
N THR A 435 -29.22 16.09 -14.58
CA THR A 435 -28.69 17.27 -13.88
C THR A 435 -27.68 16.77 -12.84
N PRO A 436 -26.39 17.09 -12.96
CA PRO A 436 -25.37 16.47 -12.13
C PRO A 436 -25.38 17.01 -10.70
N ASN A 437 -25.56 16.11 -9.74
CA ASN A 437 -25.35 16.40 -8.33
C ASN A 437 -23.87 16.11 -7.98
N LEU A 438 -22.97 17.06 -8.29
CA LEU A 438 -21.53 16.87 -8.09
C LEU A 438 -21.14 16.49 -6.64
N PRO A 439 -21.74 17.06 -5.57
CA PRO A 439 -21.49 16.61 -4.21
C PRO A 439 -21.89 15.14 -3.96
N TYR A 440 -23.01 14.68 -4.54
CA TYR A 440 -23.39 13.27 -4.46
C TYR A 440 -22.45 12.39 -5.27
N MET A 441 -22.11 12.78 -6.50
CA MET A 441 -21.13 12.09 -7.35
C MET A 441 -19.79 11.93 -6.62
N ARG A 442 -19.26 13.00 -5.99
CA ARG A 442 -18.06 12.93 -5.12
C ARG A 442 -18.22 11.88 -4.04
N ALA A 443 -19.27 11.99 -3.22
CA ALA A 443 -19.49 11.12 -2.07
C ALA A 443 -19.71 9.64 -2.46
N ALA A 444 -20.36 9.40 -3.60
CA ALA A 444 -20.55 8.08 -4.18
C ALA A 444 -19.22 7.48 -4.66
N ILE A 445 -18.42 8.24 -5.41
CA ILE A 445 -17.10 7.79 -5.89
C ILE A 445 -16.14 7.60 -4.71
N ASP A 446 -16.10 8.49 -3.70
CA ASP A 446 -15.30 8.34 -2.47
C ASP A 446 -15.64 7.04 -1.71
N LYS A 447 -16.94 6.72 -1.66
CA LYS A 447 -17.44 5.50 -1.01
C LYS A 447 -17.03 4.24 -1.76
N LEU A 448 -17.18 4.23 -3.08
CA LEU A 448 -16.74 3.13 -3.96
C LEU A 448 -15.20 2.99 -3.98
N ALA A 449 -14.48 4.10 -3.97
CA ALA A 449 -13.02 4.18 -3.91
C ALA A 449 -12.43 3.49 -2.69
N SER A 450 -13.21 3.37 -1.61
CA SER A 450 -12.77 2.65 -0.40
C SER A 450 -12.49 1.16 -0.63
N THR A 451 -13.02 0.56 -1.71
CA THR A 451 -12.69 -0.81 -2.16
C THR A 451 -11.26 -0.95 -2.70
N ARG A 452 -10.64 0.16 -3.11
CA ARG A 452 -9.37 0.22 -3.86
C ARG A 452 -9.39 -0.46 -5.24
N LEU A 453 -10.56 -0.83 -5.76
CA LEU A 453 -10.71 -1.28 -7.14
C LEU A 453 -10.56 -0.08 -8.10
N PRO A 454 -10.08 -0.28 -9.35
CA PRO A 454 -10.07 0.78 -10.35
C PRO A 454 -11.50 1.20 -10.71
N ILE A 455 -11.78 2.50 -10.67
CA ILE A 455 -13.07 3.08 -11.09
C ILE A 455 -12.92 3.64 -12.50
N TRP A 456 -13.87 3.35 -13.39
CA TRP A 456 -14.03 4.03 -14.67
C TRP A 456 -15.40 4.69 -14.73
N LEU A 457 -15.46 5.90 -15.27
CA LEU A 457 -16.71 6.46 -15.76
C LEU A 457 -16.86 5.97 -17.21
N SER A 458 -17.75 5.02 -17.47
CA SER A 458 -17.69 4.16 -18.66
C SER A 458 -18.49 4.70 -19.85
N GLU A 459 -19.59 5.41 -19.60
CA GLU A 459 -20.62 5.73 -20.60
C GLU A 459 -21.18 7.15 -20.37
N ILE A 460 -20.31 8.12 -20.08
CA ILE A 460 -20.74 9.48 -19.70
C ILE A 460 -21.49 10.15 -20.85
N ASP A 461 -22.75 10.47 -20.60
CA ASP A 461 -23.52 11.41 -21.40
C ASP A 461 -24.38 12.33 -20.52
N VAL A 462 -24.96 13.36 -21.15
CA VAL A 462 -25.86 14.30 -20.48
C VAL A 462 -27.09 14.50 -21.35
N VAL A 463 -28.28 14.43 -20.74
CA VAL A 463 -29.57 14.66 -21.42
C VAL A 463 -29.63 16.04 -22.06
N SER A 464 -30.22 16.12 -23.26
CA SER A 464 -30.37 17.38 -24.00
C SER A 464 -31.19 18.42 -23.22
N GLY A 465 -30.70 19.67 -23.22
CA GLY A 465 -31.27 20.80 -22.50
C GLY A 465 -30.35 22.02 -22.58
N PRO A 466 -30.80 23.21 -22.11
CA PRO A 466 -30.05 24.46 -22.25
C PRO A 466 -28.67 24.41 -21.55
N ASN A 467 -28.53 23.58 -20.51
CA ASN A 467 -27.31 23.45 -19.73
C ASN A 467 -26.45 22.21 -20.09
N GLN A 468 -26.80 21.44 -21.14
CA GLN A 468 -26.19 20.13 -21.44
C GLN A 468 -24.64 20.19 -21.49
N ALA A 469 -24.07 21.18 -22.18
CA ALA A 469 -22.62 21.36 -22.26
C ALA A 469 -21.98 21.77 -20.91
N ALA A 470 -22.63 22.63 -20.13
CA ALA A 470 -22.14 23.05 -18.81
C ALA A 470 -22.14 21.88 -17.82
N TYR A 471 -23.20 21.07 -17.82
CA TYR A 471 -23.31 19.85 -17.03
C TYR A 471 -22.30 18.78 -17.47
N LEU A 472 -22.04 18.64 -18.77
CA LEU A 472 -20.98 17.76 -19.27
C LEU A 472 -19.61 18.21 -18.73
N GLU A 473 -19.29 19.50 -18.81
CA GLU A 473 -18.02 20.02 -18.29
C GLU A 473 -17.87 19.75 -16.79
N GLN A 474 -18.94 19.93 -16.02
CA GLN A 474 -18.98 19.64 -14.59
C GLN A 474 -18.71 18.17 -14.27
N VAL A 475 -19.44 17.24 -14.88
CA VAL A 475 -19.27 15.78 -14.68
C VAL A 475 -17.86 15.33 -15.02
N LEU A 476 -17.33 15.77 -16.16
CA LEU A 476 -16.01 15.38 -16.63
C LEU A 476 -14.90 15.92 -15.71
N ARG A 477 -14.99 17.17 -15.27
CA ARG A 477 -14.05 17.75 -14.29
C ARG A 477 -14.12 17.03 -12.95
N GLU A 478 -15.31 16.72 -12.48
CA GLU A 478 -15.54 16.06 -11.19
C GLU A 478 -14.94 14.65 -11.17
N GLY A 479 -15.19 13.87 -12.24
CA GLY A 479 -14.57 12.56 -12.47
C GLY A 479 -13.05 12.61 -12.58
N HIS A 480 -12.50 13.50 -13.43
CA HIS A 480 -11.05 13.62 -13.62
C HIS A 480 -10.31 14.19 -12.39
N GLY A 481 -11.02 14.95 -11.55
CA GLY A 481 -10.54 15.42 -10.25
C GLY A 481 -10.50 14.35 -9.16
N HIS A 482 -11.10 13.17 -9.37
CA HIS A 482 -11.16 12.12 -8.35
C HIS A 482 -9.97 11.15 -8.46
N PRO A 483 -9.10 11.01 -7.42
CA PRO A 483 -7.84 10.25 -7.53
C PRO A 483 -8.00 8.74 -7.78
N SER A 484 -9.16 8.18 -7.42
CA SER A 484 -9.51 6.77 -7.66
C SER A 484 -10.15 6.49 -9.03
N VAL A 485 -10.54 7.52 -9.80
CA VAL A 485 -11.00 7.36 -11.18
C VAL A 485 -9.77 7.15 -12.07
N ARG A 486 -9.80 6.07 -12.85
CA ARG A 486 -8.70 5.57 -13.69
C ARG A 486 -9.00 5.66 -15.18
N GLY A 487 -10.16 6.18 -15.56
CA GLY A 487 -10.50 6.49 -16.93
C GLY A 487 -11.92 7.06 -17.07
N ILE A 488 -12.15 7.78 -18.16
CA ILE A 488 -13.46 8.30 -18.57
C ILE A 488 -13.70 7.95 -20.04
N SER A 489 -14.90 7.48 -20.35
CA SER A 489 -15.38 7.17 -21.69
C SER A 489 -16.75 7.82 -21.88
N LEU A 490 -16.91 8.60 -22.95
CA LEU A 490 -18.14 9.31 -23.31
C LEU A 490 -19.07 8.40 -24.13
N TRP A 491 -20.38 8.45 -23.89
CA TRP A 491 -21.37 7.66 -24.67
C TRP A 491 -21.98 8.46 -25.83
N SER A 492 -21.11 8.92 -26.73
CA SER A 492 -21.44 9.83 -27.84
C SER A 492 -21.03 9.28 -29.21
N ALA A 493 -21.29 7.99 -29.46
CA ALA A 493 -21.06 7.38 -30.75
C ALA A 493 -21.89 8.08 -31.85
N TRP A 494 -21.22 8.56 -32.90
CA TRP A 494 -21.89 9.29 -33.98
C TRP A 494 -22.52 8.32 -34.98
N ARG A 495 -23.73 8.66 -35.45
CA ARG A 495 -24.39 8.06 -36.62
C ARG A 495 -25.05 9.19 -37.44
N PRO A 496 -25.27 9.04 -38.76
CA PRO A 496 -25.91 10.08 -39.59
C PRO A 496 -27.30 10.51 -39.10
N GLN A 497 -28.00 9.65 -38.35
CA GLN A 497 -29.32 9.88 -37.78
C GLN A 497 -29.30 10.58 -36.41
N GLY A 498 -28.10 10.84 -35.86
CA GLY A 498 -27.90 11.32 -34.49
C GLY A 498 -27.18 10.30 -33.60
N CYS A 499 -26.98 10.68 -32.34
CA CYS A 499 -26.34 9.89 -31.28
C CYS A 499 -27.38 9.57 -30.20
N TYR A 500 -27.08 8.65 -29.27
CA TYR A 500 -28.04 8.17 -28.26
C TYR A 500 -28.67 9.28 -27.40
N THR A 501 -27.92 9.85 -26.46
CA THR A 501 -28.36 10.97 -25.60
C THR A 501 -27.70 12.29 -26.01
N MET A 502 -26.44 12.22 -26.41
CA MET A 502 -25.54 13.36 -26.58
C MET A 502 -24.63 13.12 -27.80
N CYS A 503 -24.67 14.04 -28.76
CA CYS A 503 -23.63 14.14 -29.79
C CYS A 503 -22.55 15.12 -29.35
N LEU A 504 -21.32 14.90 -29.82
CA LEU A 504 -20.23 15.87 -29.74
C LEU A 504 -20.08 16.71 -31.01
N THR A 505 -20.68 16.28 -32.12
CA THR A 505 -20.46 16.83 -33.45
C THR A 505 -21.66 16.67 -34.38
N ASP A 506 -21.80 17.54 -35.38
CA ASP A 506 -22.80 17.45 -36.45
C ASP A 506 -22.40 16.45 -37.55
N ASN A 507 -23.26 16.27 -38.56
CA ASN A 507 -22.99 15.38 -39.70
C ASN A 507 -21.87 15.86 -40.64
N ASN A 508 -21.32 17.06 -40.43
CA ASN A 508 -20.17 17.60 -41.14
C ASN A 508 -18.88 17.55 -40.29
N PHE A 509 -18.92 16.88 -39.14
CA PHE A 509 -17.84 16.80 -38.15
C PHE A 509 -17.40 18.15 -37.58
N ARG A 510 -18.32 19.12 -37.52
CA ARG A 510 -18.18 20.37 -36.76
C ARG A 510 -18.62 20.13 -35.32
N ASN A 511 -17.92 20.66 -34.34
CA ASN A 511 -18.28 20.49 -32.94
C ASN A 511 -19.68 21.06 -32.65
N LEU A 512 -20.39 20.38 -31.76
CA LEU A 512 -21.49 20.95 -30.99
C LEU A 512 -20.92 21.54 -29.68
N PRO A 513 -21.67 22.34 -28.89
CA PRO A 513 -21.17 22.92 -27.65
C PRO A 513 -20.59 21.89 -26.65
N THR A 514 -21.10 20.66 -26.67
CA THR A 514 -20.58 19.48 -25.94
C THR A 514 -19.22 19.00 -26.47
N GLY A 515 -19.01 19.03 -27.79
CA GLY A 515 -17.70 18.79 -28.42
C GLY A 515 -16.68 19.89 -28.11
N ASP A 516 -17.11 21.15 -28.03
CA ASP A 516 -16.23 22.26 -27.64
C ASP A 516 -15.78 22.15 -26.18
N VAL A 517 -16.65 21.67 -25.28
CA VAL A 517 -16.29 21.29 -23.91
C VAL A 517 -15.26 20.17 -23.89
N VAL A 518 -15.45 19.12 -24.69
CA VAL A 518 -14.49 18.02 -24.81
C VAL A 518 -13.12 18.50 -25.30
N ASP A 519 -13.08 19.31 -26.36
CA ASP A 519 -11.85 19.87 -26.91
C ASP A 519 -11.15 20.82 -25.93
N LYS A 520 -11.93 21.62 -25.20
CA LYS A 520 -11.43 22.48 -24.12
C LYS A 520 -10.78 21.64 -23.02
N LEU A 521 -11.43 20.58 -22.56
CA LEU A 521 -10.90 19.71 -21.50
C LEU A 521 -9.68 18.89 -21.96
N ILE A 522 -9.66 18.42 -23.21
CA ILE A 522 -8.50 17.74 -23.83
C ILE A 522 -7.28 18.66 -23.83
N ARG A 523 -7.45 19.92 -24.27
CA ARG A 523 -6.39 20.94 -24.22
C ARG A 523 -5.98 21.26 -22.78
N GLU A 524 -6.94 21.48 -21.88
CA GLU A 524 -6.67 21.81 -20.47
C GLU A 524 -5.96 20.68 -19.70
N TRP A 525 -6.19 19.42 -20.04
CA TRP A 525 -5.61 18.26 -19.34
C TRP A 525 -4.36 17.68 -20.01
N GLY A 526 -3.89 18.27 -21.12
CA GLY A 526 -2.67 17.85 -21.80
C GLY A 526 -2.77 16.47 -22.46
N THR A 527 -3.97 16.02 -22.85
CA THR A 527 -4.15 14.66 -23.39
C THR A 527 -3.80 14.54 -24.88
N PHE A 528 -3.40 15.62 -25.56
CA PHE A 528 -2.99 15.64 -26.98
C PHE A 528 -1.68 16.41 -27.26
N PRO A 529 -1.02 16.18 -28.43
CA PRO A 529 0.37 16.58 -28.66
C PRO A 529 0.59 18.03 -29.14
N GLU A 530 -0.43 18.90 -29.09
CA GLU A 530 -0.23 20.34 -29.33
C GLU A 530 0.51 20.93 -28.13
N GLY A 531 1.83 20.78 -28.17
CA GLY A 531 2.71 21.21 -27.11
C GLY A 531 2.67 22.72 -26.95
N PHE A 532 2.59 23.19 -25.71
CA PHE A 532 2.66 24.62 -25.46
C PHE A 532 4.10 25.10 -25.73
N SER A 533 4.24 26.30 -26.27
CA SER A 533 5.54 26.86 -26.64
C SER A 533 5.73 28.26 -26.07
N GLY A 534 6.99 28.62 -25.83
CA GLY A 534 7.38 29.97 -25.47
C GLY A 534 8.89 30.17 -25.60
N VAL A 535 9.36 31.37 -25.30
CA VAL A 535 10.76 31.76 -25.50
C VAL A 535 11.54 31.83 -24.20
N THR A 536 12.82 31.52 -24.26
CA THR A 536 13.74 31.63 -23.13
C THR A 536 14.15 33.08 -22.82
N ASP A 537 14.35 33.36 -21.53
CA ASP A 537 14.81 34.66 -21.02
C ASP A 537 16.28 34.97 -21.40
N SER A 538 16.78 36.13 -20.96
CA SER A 538 18.18 36.55 -21.18
C SER A 538 19.25 35.62 -20.56
N LYS A 539 18.84 34.65 -19.74
CA LYS A 539 19.65 33.61 -19.11
C LYS A 539 19.33 32.21 -19.66
N GLY A 540 18.65 32.13 -20.82
CA GLY A 540 18.30 30.89 -21.48
C GLY A 540 17.19 30.10 -20.78
N ARG A 541 16.47 30.68 -19.82
CA ARG A 541 15.51 29.97 -18.96
C ARG A 541 14.10 30.07 -19.49
N PHE A 542 13.37 28.97 -19.40
CA PHE A 542 11.94 28.89 -19.70
C PHE A 542 11.23 28.15 -18.57
N GLU A 543 10.20 28.76 -17.99
CA GLU A 543 9.44 28.15 -16.88
C GLU A 543 8.03 27.76 -17.36
N ALA A 544 7.64 26.54 -17.02
CA ALA A 544 6.45 25.86 -17.47
C ALA A 544 5.66 25.33 -16.27
N ARG A 545 4.33 25.22 -16.37
CA ARG A 545 3.51 24.52 -15.37
C ARG A 545 2.79 23.32 -15.99
N LEU A 546 3.26 22.12 -15.65
CA LEU A 546 2.87 20.85 -16.28
C LEU A 546 2.11 19.93 -15.31
N PHE A 547 1.25 19.07 -15.86
CA PHE A 547 0.61 17.97 -15.11
C PHE A 547 1.58 16.79 -14.94
N HIS A 548 1.17 15.75 -14.20
CA HIS A 548 1.92 14.49 -14.17
C HIS A 548 1.67 13.68 -15.44
N GLY A 549 2.72 13.47 -16.23
CA GLY A 549 2.71 12.72 -17.48
C GLY A 549 4.13 12.64 -18.06
N ASP A 550 4.26 11.96 -19.19
CA ASP A 550 5.53 11.87 -19.91
C ASP A 550 5.54 12.95 -21.02
N TYR A 551 6.66 13.67 -21.19
CA TYR A 551 6.74 14.87 -22.04
C TYR A 551 7.99 14.86 -22.93
N LYS A 552 7.77 15.17 -24.22
CA LYS A 552 8.79 15.52 -25.21
C LYS A 552 9.01 17.03 -25.21
N VAL A 553 10.20 17.46 -24.84
CA VAL A 553 10.67 18.84 -24.99
C VAL A 553 11.45 18.96 -26.30
N THR A 554 11.19 20.01 -27.07
CA THR A 554 11.96 20.41 -28.26
C THR A 554 12.41 21.86 -28.09
N VAL A 555 13.66 22.18 -28.43
CA VAL A 555 14.19 23.55 -28.41
C VAL A 555 14.72 23.91 -29.78
N THR A 556 14.35 25.08 -30.29
CA THR A 556 14.84 25.65 -31.56
C THR A 556 15.31 27.10 -31.35
N HIS A 557 16.35 27.52 -32.07
CA HIS A 557 16.88 28.89 -31.97
C HIS A 557 17.25 29.39 -33.39
N PRO A 558 16.94 30.64 -33.78
CA PRO A 558 17.08 31.10 -35.17
C PRO A 558 18.48 30.94 -35.78
N ASN A 559 19.51 30.97 -34.93
CA ASN A 559 20.92 30.88 -35.35
C ASN A 559 21.54 29.48 -35.18
N ILE A 560 20.74 28.43 -34.87
CA ILE A 560 21.23 27.07 -34.63
C ILE A 560 20.40 26.07 -35.44
N ASN A 561 21.05 25.43 -36.43
CA ASN A 561 20.47 24.33 -37.19
C ASN A 561 20.54 23.01 -36.40
N GLY A 562 19.49 22.71 -35.63
CA GLY A 562 19.32 21.41 -34.97
C GLY A 562 18.23 21.45 -33.88
N SER A 563 17.51 20.34 -33.70
CA SER A 563 16.45 20.19 -32.70
C SER A 563 16.62 18.89 -31.91
N SER A 564 16.71 18.97 -30.59
CA SER A 564 16.93 17.83 -29.68
C SER A 564 15.62 17.32 -29.05
N VAL A 565 15.55 16.02 -28.75
CA VAL A 565 14.36 15.31 -28.24
C VAL A 565 14.74 14.32 -27.13
N VAL A 566 13.90 14.14 -26.11
CA VAL A 566 14.10 13.24 -24.93
C VAL A 566 12.78 12.52 -24.58
N ASP A 567 12.83 11.26 -24.13
CA ASP A 567 11.67 10.37 -23.83
C ASP A 567 12.09 9.25 -22.83
N GLN A 568 11.21 8.70 -21.95
CA GLN A 568 11.50 7.61 -20.97
C GLN A 568 10.26 6.78 -20.53
N SER A 569 10.40 5.48 -20.19
CA SER A 569 9.32 4.62 -19.62
C SER A 569 9.79 3.43 -18.74
N PHE A 570 9.05 3.11 -17.66
CA PHE A 570 9.38 2.09 -16.61
C PHE A 570 10.85 2.08 -16.14
N GLU A 571 11.46 3.26 -16.12
CA GLU A 571 12.91 3.37 -15.99
C GLU A 571 13.38 3.52 -14.53
N CYS A 572 14.38 2.70 -14.22
CA CYS A 572 15.39 2.98 -13.20
C CYS A 572 15.84 4.45 -13.37
N LEU A 573 15.87 5.23 -12.28
CA LEU A 573 15.76 6.68 -12.39
C LEU A 573 16.91 7.31 -13.19
N ALA A 574 16.61 8.26 -14.09
CA ALA A 574 17.61 9.10 -14.76
C ALA A 574 18.37 10.00 -13.77
N THR A 575 17.68 10.45 -12.73
CA THR A 575 18.19 11.28 -11.65
C THR A 575 17.83 10.63 -10.31
N PRO A 576 18.76 10.54 -9.35
CA PRO A 576 18.48 10.00 -8.03
C PRO A 576 17.42 10.83 -7.30
N LEU A 577 16.73 10.22 -6.33
CA LEU A 577 15.88 10.99 -5.42
C LEU A 577 16.74 11.63 -4.33
N LYS A 578 16.35 12.84 -3.91
CA LYS A 578 16.92 13.58 -2.78
C LYS A 578 17.26 12.69 -1.57
N PRO A 579 18.37 12.95 -0.86
CA PRO A 579 18.83 12.09 0.22
C PRO A 579 17.79 11.99 1.34
N GLN A 580 17.60 10.77 1.86
CA GLN A 580 16.72 10.57 3.01
C GLN A 580 17.21 11.40 4.20
N TYR A 581 16.28 11.95 4.99
CA TYR A 581 16.60 12.81 6.14
C TYR A 581 17.52 14.01 5.80
N GLY A 582 17.55 14.46 4.54
CA GLY A 582 18.46 15.53 4.10
C GLY A 582 19.94 15.15 4.12
N GLY A 583 20.26 13.85 4.11
CA GLY A 583 21.61 13.31 4.26
C GLY A 583 21.96 12.86 5.69
N GLY A 584 21.18 13.30 6.68
CA GLY A 584 21.45 13.03 8.09
C GLY A 584 22.78 13.65 8.55
N ILE A 585 23.76 12.82 8.90
CA ILE A 585 25.12 13.27 9.29
C ILE A 585 26.12 13.29 8.13
N VAL A 586 25.70 12.95 6.89
CA VAL A 586 26.56 13.03 5.70
C VAL A 586 26.79 14.49 5.32
N ALA A 587 28.05 14.91 5.28
CA ALA A 587 28.44 16.20 4.76
C ALA A 587 28.40 16.18 3.23
N ASN A 588 27.79 17.22 2.63
CA ASN A 588 27.67 17.39 1.17
C ASN A 588 27.08 16.13 0.49
N PRO A 589 25.86 15.69 0.90
CA PRO A 589 25.26 14.42 0.49
C PRO A 589 24.80 14.40 -0.98
N GLU A 590 24.63 15.58 -1.57
CA GLU A 590 24.20 15.82 -2.96
C GLU A 590 25.34 16.34 -3.85
N LEU A 591 26.57 16.41 -3.31
CA LEU A 591 27.78 16.87 -4.02
C LEU A 591 27.72 18.30 -4.61
N ASP A 592 26.77 19.14 -4.18
CA ASP A 592 26.61 20.55 -4.57
C ASP A 592 27.79 21.46 -4.19
N HIS A 593 28.66 21.00 -3.28
CA HIS A 593 29.93 21.66 -2.94
C HIS A 593 31.15 20.86 -3.43
N GLY A 594 31.00 20.18 -4.56
CA GLY A 594 32.02 19.35 -5.18
C GLY A 594 32.45 18.18 -4.30
N LEU A 595 33.75 17.93 -4.20
CA LEU A 595 34.29 16.87 -3.32
C LEU A 595 34.51 17.33 -1.86
N LYS A 596 33.97 18.48 -1.44
CA LYS A 596 34.13 18.95 -0.06
C LYS A 596 33.55 17.93 0.92
N GLY A 597 34.38 17.42 1.84
CA GLY A 597 34.02 16.37 2.80
C GLY A 597 34.22 14.94 2.29
N TRP A 598 34.67 14.74 1.05
CA TRP A 598 34.92 13.43 0.46
C TRP A 598 36.40 13.25 0.10
N THR A 599 36.97 12.08 0.40
CA THR A 599 38.37 11.73 0.15
C THR A 599 38.48 10.35 -0.50
N ALA A 600 39.57 10.08 -1.22
CA ALA A 600 39.82 8.74 -1.73
C ALA A 600 39.99 7.72 -0.58
N PHE A 601 39.53 6.50 -0.81
CA PHE A 601 39.86 5.31 -0.05
C PHE A 601 40.58 4.35 -0.99
N GLY A 602 41.77 3.87 -0.59
CA GLY A 602 42.67 3.22 -1.54
C GLY A 602 43.15 4.19 -2.62
N ASP A 603 43.49 3.65 -3.80
CA ASP A 603 44.16 4.40 -4.87
C ASP A 603 43.20 4.96 -5.94
N ALA A 604 41.89 5.02 -5.64
CA ALA A 604 40.89 5.54 -6.58
C ALA A 604 41.09 7.02 -6.93
N TYR A 605 41.06 7.34 -8.22
CA TYR A 605 40.90 8.70 -8.70
C TYR A 605 39.45 9.17 -8.54
N LEU A 606 39.25 10.19 -7.70
CA LEU A 606 37.94 10.78 -7.43
C LEU A 606 37.67 12.01 -8.29
N GLN A 607 36.44 12.10 -8.80
CA GLN A 607 35.95 13.27 -9.50
C GLN A 607 34.48 13.53 -9.13
N GLN A 608 34.12 14.80 -8.88
CA GLN A 608 32.73 15.21 -8.97
C GLN A 608 32.38 15.33 -10.46
N LYS A 609 31.37 14.59 -10.90
CA LYS A 609 30.81 14.66 -12.24
C LYS A 609 29.39 15.22 -12.15
N VAL A 610 28.85 15.66 -13.28
CA VAL A 610 27.46 16.12 -13.41
C VAL A 610 26.76 15.20 -14.40
N SER A 611 25.57 14.71 -14.04
CA SER A 611 24.78 13.86 -14.92
C SER A 611 24.20 14.66 -16.08
N LYS A 612 23.71 14.00 -17.14
CA LYS A 612 23.01 14.69 -18.24
C LYS A 612 21.78 15.49 -17.77
N GLY A 613 21.22 15.18 -16.60
CA GLY A 613 20.12 15.90 -15.97
C GLY A 613 20.56 17.00 -14.98
N GLY A 614 21.83 17.38 -14.95
CA GLY A 614 22.34 18.43 -14.04
C GLY A 614 22.60 17.97 -12.61
N ASN A 615 22.47 16.67 -12.31
CA ASN A 615 22.67 16.13 -10.97
C ASN A 615 24.17 15.96 -10.67
N ASN A 616 24.66 16.60 -9.61
CA ASN A 616 26.02 16.37 -9.12
C ASN A 616 26.17 14.92 -8.63
N PHE A 617 27.31 14.28 -8.83
CA PHE A 617 27.60 12.96 -8.28
C PHE A 617 29.10 12.74 -8.11
N ILE A 618 29.46 11.86 -7.18
CA ILE A 618 30.85 11.46 -6.95
C ILE A 618 31.16 10.20 -7.75
N ALA A 619 32.28 10.19 -8.47
CA ALA A 619 32.75 9.05 -9.24
C ALA A 619 34.13 8.60 -8.74
N ALA A 620 34.25 7.30 -8.43
CA ALA A 620 35.53 6.63 -8.24
C ALA A 620 35.92 5.89 -9.52
N SER A 621 37.11 6.20 -10.03
CA SER A 621 37.68 5.66 -11.27
C SER A 621 39.16 5.32 -11.07
N ASN A 622 39.81 4.66 -12.05
CA ASN A 622 41.16 4.12 -11.90
C ASN A 622 41.34 3.33 -10.58
N ARG A 623 40.42 2.39 -10.35
CA ARG A 623 40.41 1.53 -9.17
C ARG A 623 41.36 0.35 -9.44
N HIS A 624 42.22 0.02 -8.49
CA HIS A 624 43.21 -1.05 -8.60
C HIS A 624 42.86 -2.25 -7.71
N GLY A 625 42.03 -2.06 -6.68
CA GLY A 625 41.45 -3.09 -5.84
C GLY A 625 39.93 -2.92 -5.60
N PRO A 626 39.24 -3.96 -5.10
CA PRO A 626 37.78 -3.93 -4.89
C PRO A 626 37.27 -2.81 -3.98
N ARG A 627 38.11 -2.30 -3.08
CA ARG A 627 37.78 -1.28 -2.06
C ARG A 627 37.99 0.15 -2.51
N ASP A 628 38.72 0.35 -3.61
CA ASP A 628 39.14 1.66 -4.04
C ASP A 628 37.90 2.48 -4.41
N SER A 629 37.64 3.57 -3.70
CA SER A 629 36.37 4.30 -3.80
C SER A 629 36.46 5.69 -3.15
N PHE A 630 35.33 6.38 -3.05
CA PHE A 630 35.19 7.60 -2.25
C PHE A 630 34.77 7.27 -0.82
N SER A 631 35.25 8.10 0.10
CA SER A 631 35.07 7.92 1.54
C SER A 631 34.77 9.22 2.27
N GLN A 632 34.06 9.09 3.38
CA GLN A 632 33.83 10.16 4.34
C GLN A 632 34.02 9.60 5.76
N LYS A 633 34.70 10.40 6.61
CA LYS A 633 34.95 10.06 8.01
C LYS A 633 33.77 10.45 8.87
N PHE A 634 33.33 9.53 9.72
CA PHE A 634 32.30 9.77 10.73
C PHE A 634 32.80 9.39 12.12
N TYR A 635 32.15 9.91 13.16
CA TYR A 635 32.24 9.36 14.50
C TYR A 635 30.92 8.67 14.82
N LEU A 636 30.91 7.34 14.94
CA LEU A 636 29.72 6.59 15.29
C LEU A 636 29.74 6.24 16.77
N GLU A 637 28.64 6.53 17.46
CA GLU A 637 28.42 6.15 18.85
C GLU A 637 27.78 4.76 18.98
N LYS A 638 28.31 3.96 19.92
CA LYS A 638 27.72 2.69 20.36
C LYS A 638 26.31 2.90 20.89
N GLY A 639 25.40 1.99 20.52
CA GLY A 639 24.03 1.98 21.04
C GLY A 639 23.03 2.85 20.29
N LYS A 640 23.47 3.65 19.31
CA LYS A 640 22.61 4.25 18.29
C LYS A 640 22.37 3.29 17.12
N PHE A 641 21.25 3.49 16.44
CA PHE A 641 20.86 2.80 15.21
C PHE A 641 21.13 3.73 14.03
N TYR A 642 21.84 3.27 13.00
CA TYR A 642 22.16 4.08 11.82
C TYR A 642 21.43 3.53 10.61
N THR A 643 20.51 4.32 10.05
CA THR A 643 19.93 4.02 8.74
C THR A 643 20.81 4.59 7.64
N PHE A 644 21.01 3.83 6.58
CA PHE A 644 21.86 4.20 5.47
C PHE A 644 21.10 4.10 4.15
N SER A 645 21.28 5.07 3.27
CA SER A 645 20.86 4.95 1.87
C SER A 645 21.78 5.73 0.95
N ALA A 646 21.90 5.27 -0.28
CA ALA A 646 22.63 5.95 -1.34
C ALA A 646 22.01 5.56 -2.69
N TRP A 647 22.06 6.47 -3.66
CA TRP A 647 21.80 6.10 -5.04
C TRP A 647 23.12 5.80 -5.72
N LEU A 648 23.19 4.64 -6.38
CA LEU A 648 24.41 4.12 -7.00
C LEU A 648 24.18 3.79 -8.47
N GLN A 649 25.17 4.12 -9.28
CA GLN A 649 25.24 3.82 -10.71
C GLN A 649 26.66 3.30 -11.02
N VAL A 650 26.80 2.55 -12.10
CA VAL A 650 28.12 2.16 -12.64
C VAL A 650 28.30 2.63 -14.07
N ARG A 651 29.54 2.79 -14.52
CA ARG A 651 29.82 3.30 -15.87
C ARG A 651 29.31 2.38 -16.99
N GLN A 652 29.42 1.06 -16.83
CA GLN A 652 29.04 0.05 -17.82
C GLN A 652 28.52 -1.22 -17.11
N GLY A 653 27.62 -1.94 -17.78
CA GLY A 653 27.08 -3.21 -17.29
C GLY A 653 26.30 -3.08 -15.97
N ASN A 654 26.44 -4.09 -15.11
CA ASN A 654 25.89 -4.13 -13.76
C ASN A 654 27.00 -4.58 -12.79
N ALA A 655 27.05 -4.02 -11.57
CA ALA A 655 27.98 -4.48 -10.53
C ALA A 655 27.31 -4.59 -9.17
N LYS A 656 27.73 -5.58 -8.37
CA LYS A 656 27.40 -5.64 -6.94
C LYS A 656 28.22 -4.58 -6.21
N VAL A 657 27.58 -3.66 -5.50
CA VAL A 657 28.25 -2.61 -4.71
C VAL A 657 27.76 -2.66 -3.26
N ALA A 658 28.70 -2.73 -2.31
CA ALA A 658 28.46 -2.62 -0.88
C ALA A 658 28.80 -1.22 -0.36
N ALA A 659 28.10 -0.77 0.68
CA ALA A 659 28.56 0.31 1.54
C ALA A 659 29.15 -0.28 2.82
N ILE A 660 30.39 0.08 3.15
CA ILE A 660 31.16 -0.48 4.27
C ILE A 660 31.72 0.63 5.15
N PHE A 661 31.62 0.46 6.46
CA PHE A 661 32.24 1.32 7.47
C PHE A 661 33.45 0.59 8.06
N LYS A 662 34.66 1.06 7.75
CA LYS A 662 35.90 0.62 8.42
C LYS A 662 35.95 1.26 9.79
N THR A 663 35.92 0.44 10.83
CA THR A 663 36.07 0.81 12.24
C THR A 663 37.48 0.46 12.73
N MET A 664 37.85 0.92 13.93
CA MET A 664 39.11 0.49 14.58
C MET A 664 39.19 -1.03 14.83
N SER A 665 38.04 -1.74 14.86
CA SER A 665 37.96 -3.18 15.15
C SER A 665 37.63 -4.05 13.93
N GLY A 666 37.66 -3.51 12.71
CA GLY A 666 37.34 -4.24 11.48
C GLY A 666 36.32 -3.53 10.59
N PHE A 667 35.65 -4.28 9.71
CA PHE A 667 34.76 -3.75 8.68
C PHE A 667 33.30 -4.09 8.96
N GLN A 668 32.42 -3.08 8.98
CA GLN A 668 30.99 -3.25 9.19
C GLN A 668 30.23 -2.86 7.91
N HIS A 669 29.57 -3.84 7.27
CA HIS A 669 28.73 -3.53 6.11
C HIS A 669 27.42 -2.86 6.54
N ALA A 670 26.89 -1.98 5.69
CA ALA A 670 25.65 -1.23 5.91
C ALA A 670 24.54 -1.59 4.93
N GLY A 671 24.85 -1.75 3.63
CA GLY A 671 23.90 -2.28 2.65
C GLY A 671 24.60 -2.74 1.37
N TRP A 672 23.84 -3.36 0.48
CA TRP A 672 24.25 -3.76 -0.87
C TRP A 672 23.23 -3.32 -1.91
N VAL A 673 23.66 -3.21 -3.16
CA VAL A 673 22.78 -3.07 -4.33
C VAL A 673 23.44 -3.70 -5.56
N VAL A 674 22.63 -4.10 -6.54
CA VAL A 674 23.09 -4.29 -7.92
C VAL A 674 22.97 -2.95 -8.64
N ALA A 675 24.06 -2.19 -8.68
CA ALA A 675 24.12 -0.94 -9.42
C ALA A 675 24.20 -1.24 -10.92
N LYS A 676 23.47 -0.47 -11.74
CA LYS A 676 23.37 -0.67 -13.20
C LYS A 676 23.91 0.55 -13.94
N SER A 677 24.27 0.37 -15.20
CA SER A 677 24.67 1.46 -16.09
C SER A 677 23.47 2.18 -16.69
N GLY A 678 23.59 3.50 -16.84
CA GLY A 678 22.56 4.36 -17.43
C GLY A 678 21.42 4.74 -16.49
N CYS A 679 21.43 4.29 -15.23
CA CYS A 679 20.35 4.55 -14.29
C CYS A 679 20.77 4.44 -12.82
N TRP A 680 20.03 5.09 -11.92
CA TRP A 680 20.31 5.12 -10.48
C TRP A 680 19.58 4.02 -9.71
N SER A 681 20.36 3.14 -9.06
CA SER A 681 19.87 2.04 -8.23
C SER A 681 19.95 2.39 -6.74
N MET A 682 18.86 2.18 -5.98
CA MET A 682 18.85 2.49 -4.55
C MET A 682 19.51 1.38 -3.71
N LEU A 683 20.62 1.73 -3.05
CA LEU A 683 21.11 1.02 -1.88
C LEU A 683 20.35 1.55 -0.66
N LYS A 684 19.69 0.65 0.06
CA LYS A 684 19.10 0.93 1.38
C LYS A 684 19.63 -0.09 2.38
N GLY A 685 19.93 0.35 3.60
CA GLY A 685 20.55 -0.50 4.61
C GLY A 685 20.64 0.19 5.97
N GLY A 686 21.54 -0.32 6.80
CA GLY A 686 21.88 0.30 8.08
C GLY A 686 22.76 -0.59 8.94
N LEU A 687 23.22 -0.01 10.07
CA LEU A 687 24.17 -0.66 10.97
C LEU A 687 24.01 -0.21 12.42
N THR A 688 24.67 -0.97 13.29
CA THR A 688 25.03 -0.61 14.67
C THR A 688 26.53 -0.82 14.85
N VAL A 689 27.15 -0.13 15.82
CA VAL A 689 28.59 -0.29 16.13
C VAL A 689 28.83 -0.82 17.54
N ASN A 690 29.87 -1.67 17.68
CA ASN A 690 30.21 -2.37 18.92
C ASN A 690 30.97 -1.48 19.94
N SER A 691 31.59 -0.41 19.46
CA SER A 691 32.30 0.62 20.23
C SER A 691 32.02 1.99 19.60
N SER A 692 32.09 3.05 20.42
CA SER A 692 32.07 4.41 19.89
C SER A 692 33.44 4.75 19.31
N GLY A 693 33.50 5.41 18.15
CA GLY A 693 34.79 5.76 17.55
C GLY A 693 34.71 6.30 16.13
N PRO A 694 35.86 6.73 15.59
CA PRO A 694 35.97 7.14 14.20
C PRO A 694 35.80 5.94 13.26
N VAL A 695 35.18 6.18 12.11
CA VAL A 695 35.01 5.21 11.02
C VAL A 695 35.20 5.88 9.66
N ASP A 696 35.62 5.10 8.67
CA ASP A 696 35.63 5.48 7.24
C ASP A 696 34.48 4.76 6.53
N LEU A 697 33.48 5.48 6.02
CA LEU A 697 32.56 4.95 5.00
C LEU A 697 33.33 4.80 3.70
N TYR A 698 33.23 3.68 3.00
CA TYR A 698 33.69 3.51 1.63
C TYR A 698 32.78 2.52 0.88
N PHE A 699 32.98 2.36 -0.43
CA PHE A 699 32.15 1.48 -1.26
C PHE A 699 33.00 0.36 -1.88
N GLU A 700 32.55 -0.89 -1.77
CA GLU A 700 33.28 -2.06 -2.26
C GLU A 700 32.55 -2.71 -3.43
N SER A 701 33.27 -3.04 -4.50
CA SER A 701 32.76 -3.84 -5.62
C SER A 701 33.84 -4.79 -6.12
N SER A 702 33.49 -6.07 -6.25
CA SER A 702 34.40 -7.14 -6.68
C SER A 702 34.97 -6.95 -8.09
N ASP A 703 34.22 -6.26 -8.95
CA ASP A 703 34.75 -5.73 -10.20
C ASP A 703 35.52 -4.44 -9.90
N ALA A 704 36.86 -4.50 -9.93
CA ALA A 704 37.72 -3.33 -9.79
C ALA A 704 37.81 -2.49 -11.08
N SER A 705 37.38 -3.00 -12.24
CA SER A 705 37.48 -2.28 -13.52
C SER A 705 36.36 -1.25 -13.73
N THR A 706 35.20 -1.45 -13.11
CA THR A 706 34.07 -0.52 -13.24
C THR A 706 34.22 0.73 -12.37
N GLU A 707 33.81 1.88 -12.90
CA GLU A 707 33.64 3.09 -12.07
C GLU A 707 32.40 2.95 -11.19
N ILE A 708 32.52 3.32 -9.92
CA ILE A 708 31.38 3.44 -8.99
C ILE A 708 30.97 4.91 -8.94
N TRP A 709 29.69 5.19 -9.19
CA TRP A 709 29.10 6.52 -9.10
C TRP A 709 28.07 6.56 -7.97
N ALA A 710 28.08 7.61 -7.14
CA ALA A 710 27.12 7.79 -6.06
C ALA A 710 26.58 9.21 -5.96
N ASP A 711 25.35 9.32 -5.47
CA ASP A 711 24.74 10.58 -5.06
C ASP A 711 23.66 10.36 -3.99
N SER A 712 23.21 11.45 -3.37
CA SER A 712 22.09 11.51 -2.43
C SER A 712 22.29 10.53 -1.28
N ILE A 713 23.51 10.53 -0.74
CA ILE A 713 23.97 9.63 0.30
C ILE A 713 23.48 10.12 1.66
N SER A 714 22.83 9.24 2.42
CA SER A 714 22.26 9.53 3.73
C SER A 714 22.73 8.53 4.77
N LEU A 715 23.14 9.05 5.93
CA LEU A 715 23.40 8.29 7.14
C LEU A 715 22.68 8.98 8.29
N GLN A 716 21.55 8.44 8.76
CA GLN A 716 20.77 9.04 9.84
C GLN A 716 20.88 8.21 11.13
N PRO A 717 21.45 8.78 12.22
CA PRO A 717 21.43 8.18 13.54
C PRO A 717 20.05 8.30 14.21
N PHE A 718 19.68 7.28 14.96
CA PHE A 718 18.53 7.25 15.86
C PHE A 718 18.94 6.70 17.23
N THR A 719 18.39 7.26 18.31
CA THR A 719 18.43 6.63 19.63
C THR A 719 17.49 5.42 19.66
N LYS A 720 17.64 4.55 20.66
CA LYS A 720 16.74 3.41 20.85
C LYS A 720 15.30 3.86 21.11
N GLU A 721 15.13 5.02 21.74
CA GLU A 721 13.87 5.64 22.12
C GLU A 721 13.17 6.22 20.89
N GLN A 722 13.91 6.88 19.99
CA GLN A 722 13.40 7.31 18.69
C GLN A 722 12.95 6.11 17.85
N TRP A 723 13.76 5.04 17.79
CA TRP A 723 13.43 3.82 17.05
C TRP A 723 12.16 3.13 17.60
N LYS A 724 12.05 2.96 18.92
CA LYS A 724 10.84 2.47 19.59
C LYS A 724 9.63 3.37 19.32
N SER A 725 9.81 4.69 19.25
CA SER A 725 8.72 5.61 18.92
C SER A 725 8.23 5.42 17.49
N HIS A 726 9.13 5.26 16.52
CA HIS A 726 8.78 4.91 15.12
C HIS A 726 8.08 3.56 15.02
N GLN A 727 8.55 2.53 15.72
CA GLN A 727 7.85 1.24 15.82
C GLN A 727 6.43 1.42 16.37
N ARG A 728 6.25 2.13 17.49
CA ARG A 728 4.93 2.39 18.10
C ARG A 728 3.99 3.17 17.17
N LEU A 729 4.47 4.22 16.50
CA LEU A 729 3.68 4.97 15.52
C LEU A 729 3.25 4.09 14.34
N SER A 730 4.13 3.19 13.89
CA SER A 730 3.84 2.24 12.82
C SER A 730 2.81 1.18 13.26
N ILE A 731 2.92 0.66 14.49
CA ILE A 731 1.94 -0.25 15.10
C ILE A 731 0.58 0.43 15.27
N GLU A 732 0.54 1.66 15.82
CA GLU A 732 -0.70 2.42 15.95
C GLU A 732 -1.38 2.65 14.60
N LYS A 733 -0.62 2.90 13.53
CA LYS A 733 -1.17 3.11 12.18
C LYS A 733 -1.58 1.81 11.47
N ALA A 734 -0.81 0.72 11.62
CA ALA A 734 -0.95 -0.49 10.82
C ALA A 734 -1.67 -1.66 11.52
N ARG A 735 -1.69 -1.69 12.85
CA ARG A 735 -2.16 -2.82 13.67
C ARG A 735 -3.32 -2.48 14.60
N LYS A 736 -3.68 -1.20 14.73
CA LYS A 736 -4.74 -0.71 15.61
C LYS A 736 -5.77 0.14 14.87
N SER A 737 -7.00 0.14 15.36
CA SER A 737 -8.12 0.94 14.84
C SER A 737 -8.90 1.57 16.01
N SER A 738 -9.43 2.77 15.80
CA SER A 738 -10.32 3.42 16.78
C SER A 738 -11.68 2.72 16.82
N VAL A 739 -12.21 2.52 18.02
CA VAL A 739 -13.52 1.91 18.30
C VAL A 739 -14.33 2.84 19.19
N LYS A 740 -15.63 2.96 18.90
CA LYS A 740 -16.58 3.81 19.62
C LYS A 740 -17.81 2.99 19.99
N LEU A 741 -17.99 2.71 21.28
CA LEU A 741 -19.11 1.97 21.85
C LEU A 741 -20.18 2.95 22.36
N LEU A 742 -21.46 2.56 22.31
CA LEU A 742 -22.58 3.40 22.72
C LEU A 742 -23.51 2.61 23.65
N ALA A 743 -23.51 2.94 24.93
CA ALA A 743 -24.42 2.39 25.94
C ALA A 743 -25.77 3.13 25.90
N VAL A 744 -26.86 2.38 25.88
CA VAL A 744 -28.23 2.91 25.90
C VAL A 744 -29.14 2.04 26.77
N ASP A 745 -30.24 2.61 27.27
CA ASP A 745 -31.30 1.85 27.94
C ASP A 745 -32.19 1.07 26.93
N ALA A 746 -33.27 0.47 27.43
CA ALA A 746 -34.23 -0.28 26.62
C ALA A 746 -34.94 0.62 25.58
N GLU A 747 -35.22 1.87 25.94
CA GLU A 747 -35.88 2.91 25.14
C GLU A 747 -34.94 3.52 24.09
N GLY A 748 -33.63 3.45 24.31
CA GLY A 748 -32.57 3.95 23.43
C GLY A 748 -31.92 5.26 23.90
N ASN A 749 -32.20 5.74 25.11
CA ASN A 749 -31.57 6.92 25.68
C ASN A 749 -30.13 6.59 26.12
N PRO A 750 -29.16 7.53 26.02
CA PRO A 750 -27.77 7.24 26.37
C PRO A 750 -27.52 7.07 27.86
N LEU A 751 -26.83 6.00 28.24
CA LEU A 751 -26.43 5.71 29.62
C LEU A 751 -25.08 6.36 29.95
N ALA A 752 -25.11 7.50 30.63
CA ALA A 752 -23.91 8.19 31.09
C ALA A 752 -23.30 7.51 32.34
N ASN A 753 -21.98 7.54 32.49
CA ASN A 753 -21.24 6.90 33.59
C ASN A 753 -21.41 5.35 33.67
N ALA A 754 -21.94 4.70 32.65
CA ALA A 754 -21.96 3.24 32.56
C ALA A 754 -20.52 2.71 32.44
N THR A 755 -20.20 1.66 33.19
CA THR A 755 -18.91 0.98 33.10
C THR A 755 -18.91 0.07 31.88
N VAL A 756 -17.98 0.29 30.96
CA VAL A 756 -17.74 -0.57 29.79
C VAL A 756 -16.47 -1.38 30.04
N SER A 757 -16.56 -2.69 29.91
CA SER A 757 -15.44 -3.64 30.03
C SER A 757 -15.25 -4.38 28.71
N ILE A 758 -14.08 -4.27 28.08
CA ILE A 758 -13.74 -4.88 26.79
C ILE A 758 -12.71 -6.00 27.02
N THR A 759 -12.96 -7.19 26.47
CA THR A 759 -12.04 -8.34 26.47
C THR A 759 -11.74 -8.75 25.04
N GLN A 760 -10.48 -9.10 24.73
CA GLN A 760 -10.13 -9.65 23.40
C GLN A 760 -10.31 -11.17 23.36
N GLU A 761 -11.08 -11.65 22.39
CA GLU A 761 -11.31 -13.08 22.15
C GLU A 761 -10.26 -13.69 21.19
N ARG A 762 -9.80 -12.94 20.17
CA ARG A 762 -8.77 -13.39 19.21
C ARG A 762 -7.92 -12.23 18.70
N ALA A 763 -6.64 -12.44 18.43
CA ALA A 763 -5.82 -11.50 17.66
C ALA A 763 -5.94 -11.77 16.15
N SER A 764 -6.00 -10.72 15.33
CA SER A 764 -6.02 -10.85 13.86
C SER A 764 -4.62 -10.91 13.24
N PHE A 765 -3.59 -10.43 13.93
CA PHE A 765 -2.21 -10.56 13.44
C PHE A 765 -1.73 -12.00 13.62
N PRO A 766 -1.33 -12.72 12.55
CA PRO A 766 -0.82 -14.07 12.64
C PRO A 766 0.50 -14.12 13.41
N LEU A 767 0.44 -14.57 14.66
CA LEU A 767 1.60 -14.99 15.44
C LEU A 767 1.50 -16.49 15.70
N GLY A 768 2.56 -17.21 15.31
CA GLY A 768 2.62 -18.65 15.34
C GLY A 768 3.94 -19.21 15.86
N CYS A 769 3.96 -20.52 16.05
CA CYS A 769 5.16 -21.29 16.36
C CYS A 769 5.13 -22.59 15.55
N ALA A 770 6.31 -23.11 15.17
CA ALA A 770 6.45 -24.44 14.60
C ALA A 770 5.99 -25.52 15.59
N MET A 771 5.47 -26.63 15.08
CA MET A 771 4.84 -27.70 15.84
C MET A 771 5.39 -29.06 15.42
N THR A 772 5.63 -29.93 16.40
CA THR A 772 6.07 -31.33 16.19
C THR A 772 4.91 -32.32 16.39
N ASN A 773 5.09 -33.53 15.89
CA ASN A 773 4.16 -34.65 16.07
C ASN A 773 3.79 -34.97 17.53
N HIS A 774 4.63 -34.62 18.51
CA HIS A 774 4.38 -34.80 19.95
C HIS A 774 3.15 -34.06 20.46
N ILE A 775 2.65 -33.06 19.71
CA ILE A 775 1.40 -32.36 19.99
C ILE A 775 0.20 -33.34 20.08
N GLN A 776 0.26 -34.49 19.40
CA GLN A 776 -0.84 -35.45 19.36
C GLN A 776 -1.07 -36.17 20.70
N THR A 777 -0.02 -36.39 21.49
CA THR A 777 -0.06 -37.23 22.69
C THR A 777 0.23 -36.46 23.98
N ASN A 778 0.93 -35.32 23.92
CA ASN A 778 1.29 -34.55 25.10
C ASN A 778 0.26 -33.44 25.41
N LEU A 779 -0.66 -33.72 26.34
CA LEU A 779 -1.70 -32.76 26.77
C LEU A 779 -1.14 -31.44 27.33
N ALA A 780 0.03 -31.46 27.99
CA ALA A 780 0.66 -30.26 28.49
C ALA A 780 1.20 -29.39 27.33
N TYR A 781 1.77 -30.01 26.29
CA TYR A 781 2.14 -29.32 25.05
C TYR A 781 0.92 -28.73 24.34
N GLN A 782 -0.18 -29.50 24.22
CA GLN A 782 -1.43 -29.02 23.63
C GLN A 782 -1.95 -27.75 24.33
N ASN A 783 -1.99 -27.77 25.67
CA ASN A 783 -2.42 -26.63 26.49
C ASN A 783 -1.47 -25.44 26.38
N TRP A 784 -0.16 -25.67 26.44
CA TRP A 784 0.85 -24.61 26.33
C TRP A 784 0.86 -23.95 24.95
N PHE A 785 0.68 -24.73 23.87
CA PHE A 785 0.69 -24.24 22.50
C PHE A 785 -0.58 -23.44 22.15
N ARG A 786 -1.77 -24.02 22.38
CA ARG A 786 -3.06 -23.43 21.95
C ARG A 786 -3.43 -22.15 22.68
N SER A 787 -2.84 -21.91 23.84
CA SER A 787 -3.03 -20.67 24.62
C SER A 787 -2.22 -19.48 24.07
N ARG A 788 -1.34 -19.70 23.09
CA ARG A 788 -0.39 -18.69 22.58
C ARG A 788 -0.52 -18.42 21.08
N PHE A 789 -0.67 -19.47 20.28
CA PHE A 789 -0.45 -19.39 18.83
C PHE A 789 -1.72 -19.58 18.02
N THR A 790 -1.90 -18.73 17.00
CA THR A 790 -3.06 -18.77 16.09
C THR A 790 -2.71 -19.34 14.71
N VAL A 791 -1.41 -19.48 14.42
CA VAL A 791 -0.86 -20.10 13.22
C VAL A 791 0.26 -21.08 13.61
N THR A 792 0.49 -22.08 12.79
CA THR A 792 1.62 -23.00 12.93
C THR A 792 2.17 -23.41 11.57
N THR A 793 3.33 -24.05 11.59
CA THR A 793 3.92 -24.82 10.50
C THR A 793 4.45 -26.11 11.13
N PHE A 794 4.48 -27.22 10.38
CA PHE A 794 4.99 -28.48 10.92
C PHE A 794 6.49 -28.54 10.71
N GLU A 795 7.26 -28.86 11.75
CA GLU A 795 8.73 -28.73 11.73
C GLU A 795 9.34 -29.60 10.60
N ASN A 796 8.83 -30.82 10.44
CA ASN A 796 9.28 -31.73 9.38
C ASN A 796 8.16 -32.57 8.76
N GLU A 797 7.00 -32.69 9.40
CA GLU A 797 6.00 -33.73 9.12
C GLU A 797 5.28 -33.58 7.77
N MET A 798 5.45 -32.45 7.07
CA MET A 798 5.00 -32.26 5.68
C MET A 798 6.13 -32.32 4.63
N LYS A 799 7.42 -32.35 5.03
CA LYS A 799 8.56 -32.42 4.11
C LYS A 799 8.60 -33.76 3.36
N TRP A 800 9.27 -33.78 2.21
CA TRP A 800 9.23 -34.93 1.29
C TRP A 800 9.75 -36.22 1.93
N GLY A 801 10.91 -36.20 2.58
CA GLY A 801 11.46 -37.38 3.26
C GLY A 801 10.59 -37.95 4.38
N SER A 802 9.77 -37.13 5.03
CA SER A 802 8.88 -37.55 6.11
C SER A 802 7.57 -38.16 5.61
N THR A 803 7.15 -37.82 4.39
CA THR A 803 5.86 -38.26 3.81
C THR A 803 6.01 -39.26 2.66
N GLU A 804 7.20 -39.39 2.07
CA GLU A 804 7.55 -40.45 1.09
C GLU A 804 9.00 -40.94 1.33
N PRO A 805 9.28 -41.64 2.45
CA PRO A 805 10.63 -42.10 2.80
C PRO A 805 11.20 -43.13 1.80
N ALA A 806 10.35 -43.78 1.01
CA ALA A 806 10.74 -44.67 -0.08
C ALA A 806 9.78 -44.49 -1.28
N ARG A 807 10.30 -44.61 -2.51
CA ARG A 807 9.57 -44.40 -3.79
C ARG A 807 8.19 -45.06 -3.77
N GLY A 808 7.13 -44.25 -3.87
CA GLY A 808 5.73 -44.68 -3.91
C GLY A 808 5.14 -45.18 -2.58
N ARG A 809 5.86 -45.08 -1.46
CA ARG A 809 5.37 -45.39 -0.11
C ARG A 809 5.03 -44.09 0.62
N GLU A 810 3.89 -43.52 0.25
CA GLU A 810 3.40 -42.29 0.89
C GLU A 810 2.72 -42.58 2.24
N ASP A 811 3.10 -41.86 3.29
CA ASP A 811 2.40 -41.83 4.58
C ASP A 811 2.13 -40.38 5.01
N PHE A 812 0.86 -40.06 5.15
CA PHE A 812 0.36 -38.75 5.59
C PHE A 812 -0.37 -38.82 6.94
N SER A 813 -0.34 -39.97 7.64
CA SER A 813 -1.10 -40.22 8.86
C SER A 813 -0.79 -39.19 9.97
N VAL A 814 0.50 -38.89 10.17
CA VAL A 814 1.00 -37.91 11.14
C VAL A 814 0.58 -36.47 10.80
N PRO A 815 0.93 -35.89 9.63
CA PRO A 815 0.53 -34.53 9.28
C PRO A 815 -1.00 -34.37 9.18
N ASP A 816 -1.75 -35.38 8.72
CA ASP A 816 -3.22 -35.34 8.74
C ASP A 816 -3.78 -35.24 10.17
N SER A 817 -3.13 -35.90 11.14
CA SER A 817 -3.52 -35.88 12.54
C SER A 817 -3.19 -34.56 13.23
N MET A 818 -2.01 -34.02 12.98
CA MET A 818 -1.62 -32.68 13.43
C MET A 818 -2.53 -31.60 12.82
N LEU A 819 -2.93 -31.74 11.56
CA LEU A 819 -3.86 -30.84 10.89
C LEU A 819 -5.27 -30.89 11.51
N ARG A 820 -5.75 -32.08 11.93
CA ARG A 820 -6.97 -32.21 12.72
C ARG A 820 -6.86 -31.51 14.07
N PHE A 821 -5.75 -31.70 14.80
CA PHE A 821 -5.51 -31.00 16.07
C PHE A 821 -5.51 -29.47 15.88
N ALA A 822 -4.79 -28.97 14.87
CA ALA A 822 -4.73 -27.53 14.57
C ALA A 822 -6.12 -26.96 14.27
N ALA A 823 -6.89 -27.62 13.40
CA ALA A 823 -8.26 -27.23 13.07
C ALA A 823 -9.19 -27.24 14.30
N GLN A 824 -9.13 -28.27 15.15
CA GLN A 824 -9.92 -28.37 16.39
C GLN A 824 -9.63 -27.25 17.39
N ASN A 825 -8.42 -26.69 17.38
CA ASN A 825 -8.00 -25.60 18.28
C ASN A 825 -7.95 -24.24 17.57
N GLY A 826 -8.50 -24.11 16.36
CA GLY A 826 -8.59 -22.84 15.62
C GLY A 826 -7.25 -22.30 15.08
N VAL A 827 -6.21 -23.13 15.06
CA VAL A 827 -4.85 -22.82 14.58
C VAL A 827 -4.77 -23.07 13.07
N SER A 828 -4.37 -22.08 12.30
CA SER A 828 -4.16 -22.24 10.85
C SER A 828 -2.77 -22.81 10.53
N VAL A 829 -2.63 -23.61 9.49
CA VAL A 829 -1.36 -24.27 9.12
C VAL A 829 -0.77 -23.63 7.85
N ARG A 830 0.52 -23.29 7.86
CA ARG A 830 1.32 -23.06 6.64
C ARG A 830 1.87 -24.40 6.16
N GLY A 831 1.74 -24.70 4.87
CA GLY A 831 2.26 -25.92 4.26
C GLY A 831 3.75 -25.78 3.96
N HIS A 832 4.59 -26.33 4.83
CA HIS A 832 6.04 -26.34 4.71
C HIS A 832 6.55 -27.79 4.54
N ASN A 833 7.08 -28.20 3.40
CA ASN A 833 7.14 -27.51 2.12
C ASN A 833 6.74 -28.47 0.98
N VAL A 834 6.43 -27.91 -0.20
CA VAL A 834 6.11 -28.75 -1.37
C VAL A 834 7.38 -29.46 -1.84
N VAL A 835 8.44 -28.69 -2.09
CA VAL A 835 9.82 -29.15 -2.31
C VAL A 835 10.85 -28.18 -1.70
N SER A 836 12.04 -28.67 -1.37
CA SER A 836 13.23 -27.86 -1.01
C SER A 836 14.29 -28.02 -2.09
N ASN A 837 14.95 -26.92 -2.48
CA ASN A 837 15.98 -26.94 -3.52
C ASN A 837 17.35 -27.40 -2.99
N ASP A 838 17.52 -27.48 -1.66
CA ASP A 838 18.67 -28.13 -1.02
C ASP A 838 18.64 -29.65 -1.27
N PRO A 839 19.66 -30.23 -1.94
CA PRO A 839 19.75 -31.68 -2.15
C PRO A 839 19.77 -32.50 -0.84
N ARG A 840 20.16 -31.93 0.31
CA ARG A 840 20.12 -32.64 1.59
C ARG A 840 18.68 -32.95 2.05
N ASN A 841 17.71 -32.15 1.60
CA ASN A 841 16.29 -32.27 1.96
C ASN A 841 15.46 -33.13 0.97
N ILE A 842 16.09 -33.60 -0.11
CA ILE A 842 15.47 -34.48 -1.12
C ILE A 842 15.75 -35.96 -0.75
N PRO A 843 14.75 -36.87 -0.79
CA PRO A 843 14.97 -38.28 -0.47
C PRO A 843 16.07 -38.94 -1.32
N GLU A 844 16.93 -39.77 -0.72
CA GLU A 844 18.03 -40.45 -1.43
C GLU A 844 17.56 -41.27 -2.63
N TRP A 845 16.42 -41.95 -2.50
CA TRP A 845 15.82 -42.73 -3.60
C TRP A 845 15.43 -41.84 -4.79
N ALA A 846 15.08 -40.57 -4.54
CA ALA A 846 14.68 -39.62 -5.58
C ALA A 846 15.91 -38.99 -6.25
N LYS A 847 16.92 -38.58 -5.45
CA LYS A 847 18.20 -38.07 -5.98
C LYS A 847 18.96 -39.07 -6.86
N SER A 848 18.76 -40.37 -6.62
CA SER A 848 19.40 -41.44 -7.38
C SER A 848 18.73 -41.74 -8.73
N LEU A 849 17.67 -41.00 -9.10
CA LEU A 849 16.93 -41.21 -10.35
C LEU A 849 17.59 -40.49 -11.55
N ALA A 850 17.40 -41.05 -12.74
CA ALA A 850 17.68 -40.33 -13.98
C ALA A 850 16.76 -39.10 -14.11
N ALA A 851 17.19 -38.07 -14.85
CA ALA A 851 16.50 -36.77 -14.93
C ALA A 851 14.99 -36.87 -15.23
N ASP A 852 14.58 -37.70 -16.19
CA ASP A 852 13.15 -37.87 -16.53
C ASP A 852 12.36 -38.60 -15.43
N GLU A 853 12.95 -39.60 -14.79
CA GLU A 853 12.34 -40.27 -13.63
C GLU A 853 12.22 -39.33 -12.42
N PHE A 854 13.22 -38.47 -12.20
CA PHE A 854 13.19 -37.45 -11.17
C PHE A 854 12.08 -36.41 -11.44
N ARG A 855 11.95 -35.94 -12.68
CA ARG A 855 10.87 -35.02 -13.09
C ARG A 855 9.49 -35.63 -12.79
N LEU A 856 9.29 -36.92 -13.09
CA LEU A 856 8.07 -37.65 -12.77
C LEU A 856 7.88 -37.90 -11.25
N ALA A 857 8.96 -38.06 -10.49
CA ALA A 857 8.89 -38.18 -9.02
C ALA A 857 8.46 -36.87 -8.37
N VAL A 858 9.04 -35.74 -8.77
CA VAL A 858 8.64 -34.40 -8.32
C VAL A 858 7.22 -34.06 -8.76
N GLU A 859 6.80 -34.41 -9.99
CA GLU A 859 5.41 -34.21 -10.40
C GLU A 859 4.44 -35.03 -9.53
N ARG A 860 4.76 -36.30 -9.22
CA ARG A 860 3.96 -37.10 -8.27
C ARG A 860 3.90 -36.46 -6.89
N ARG A 861 5.05 -36.03 -6.34
CA ARG A 861 5.16 -35.31 -5.07
C ARG A 861 4.28 -34.07 -5.02
N VAL A 862 4.39 -33.19 -6.02
CA VAL A 862 3.56 -31.97 -6.13
C VAL A 862 2.08 -32.34 -6.21
N ASN A 863 1.72 -33.35 -7.01
CA ASN A 863 0.34 -33.83 -7.11
C ASN A 863 -0.20 -34.37 -5.78
N SER A 864 0.55 -35.20 -5.03
CA SER A 864 0.05 -35.84 -3.82
C SER A 864 -0.09 -34.86 -2.66
N VAL A 865 0.98 -34.13 -2.32
CA VAL A 865 0.98 -33.21 -1.17
C VAL A 865 0.01 -32.05 -1.37
N VAL A 866 -0.01 -31.43 -2.56
CA VAL A 866 -0.86 -30.25 -2.80
C VAL A 866 -2.33 -30.67 -2.91
N LYS A 867 -2.69 -31.72 -3.66
CA LYS A 867 -4.10 -32.16 -3.73
C LYS A 867 -4.63 -32.61 -2.36
N ARG A 868 -3.78 -33.19 -1.50
CA ARG A 868 -4.19 -33.63 -0.16
C ARG A 868 -4.53 -32.46 0.76
N TYR A 869 -3.77 -31.37 0.68
CA TYR A 869 -3.83 -30.25 1.61
C TYR A 869 -4.42 -28.95 1.02
N ALA A 870 -4.79 -28.95 -0.26
CA ALA A 870 -5.45 -27.82 -0.93
C ALA A 870 -6.65 -27.30 -0.13
N GLY A 871 -6.69 -25.99 0.11
CA GLY A 871 -7.71 -25.33 0.93
C GLY A 871 -7.71 -25.68 2.43
N LYS A 872 -6.76 -26.49 2.93
CA LYS A 872 -6.58 -26.80 4.36
C LYS A 872 -5.40 -26.05 4.99
N VAL A 873 -4.48 -25.55 4.16
CA VAL A 873 -3.37 -24.66 4.57
C VAL A 873 -3.66 -23.22 4.13
N ILE A 874 -3.07 -22.24 4.81
CA ILE A 874 -3.22 -20.79 4.48
C ILE A 874 -2.14 -20.25 3.53
N ALA A 875 -1.05 -21.01 3.37
CA ALA A 875 0.11 -20.68 2.56
C ALA A 875 0.82 -21.97 2.15
N TRP A 876 1.54 -21.94 1.03
CA TRP A 876 2.50 -22.98 0.64
C TRP A 876 3.89 -22.37 0.51
N ASP A 877 4.88 -22.96 1.16
CA ASP A 877 6.28 -22.75 0.80
C ASP A 877 6.58 -23.71 -0.37
N VAL A 878 6.66 -23.17 -1.59
CA VAL A 878 6.61 -23.98 -2.81
C VAL A 878 7.98 -24.53 -3.20
N VAL A 879 8.98 -23.66 -3.24
CA VAL A 879 10.39 -24.03 -3.38
C VAL A 879 11.14 -23.35 -2.24
N ASN A 880 11.60 -24.15 -1.27
CA ASN A 880 12.47 -23.70 -0.19
C ASN A 880 13.90 -23.49 -0.70
N GLU A 881 14.59 -22.48 -0.16
CA GLU A 881 16.04 -22.27 -0.33
C GLU A 881 16.48 -22.09 -1.79
N ASN A 882 15.65 -21.37 -2.55
CA ASN A 882 15.69 -21.29 -4.01
C ASN A 882 16.65 -20.22 -4.60
N MET A 883 17.37 -19.49 -3.74
CA MET A 883 18.49 -18.62 -4.10
C MET A 883 19.85 -19.24 -3.72
N HIS A 884 19.92 -20.01 -2.63
CA HIS A 884 21.15 -20.71 -2.25
C HIS A 884 21.42 -21.98 -3.06
N PHE A 885 20.37 -22.61 -3.59
CA PHE A 885 20.46 -23.81 -4.40
C PHE A 885 19.64 -23.69 -5.69
N ASP A 886 20.07 -24.42 -6.72
CA ASP A 886 19.51 -24.44 -8.07
C ASP A 886 19.22 -25.87 -8.57
N TYR A 887 19.07 -26.84 -7.67
CA TYR A 887 18.98 -28.26 -8.02
C TYR A 887 17.83 -28.56 -9.01
N PHE A 888 16.64 -28.00 -8.80
CA PHE A 888 15.54 -28.13 -9.76
C PHE A 888 15.85 -27.46 -11.09
N GLU A 889 16.44 -26.27 -11.11
CA GLU A 889 16.90 -25.60 -12.33
C GLU A 889 17.97 -26.41 -13.08
N SER A 890 18.86 -27.11 -12.37
CA SER A 890 19.88 -27.98 -12.98
C SER A 890 19.27 -29.19 -13.71
N VAL A 891 18.14 -29.72 -13.21
CA VAL A 891 17.47 -30.89 -13.78
C VAL A 891 16.37 -30.50 -14.79
N TYR A 892 15.58 -29.46 -14.55
CA TYR A 892 14.47 -29.04 -15.42
C TYR A 892 14.85 -27.95 -16.43
N GLY A 893 16.01 -27.30 -16.26
CA GLY A 893 16.37 -26.07 -16.94
C GLY A 893 15.86 -24.82 -16.20
N LYS A 894 16.36 -23.65 -16.62
CA LYS A 894 16.21 -22.34 -15.95
C LYS A 894 14.79 -21.90 -15.53
N ASN A 895 13.73 -22.47 -16.11
CA ASN A 895 12.34 -22.12 -15.80
C ASN A 895 11.71 -23.06 -14.75
N ALA A 896 12.47 -23.96 -14.11
CA ALA A 896 11.99 -24.97 -13.16
C ALA A 896 11.03 -24.40 -12.11
N SER A 897 11.46 -23.32 -11.43
CA SER A 897 10.66 -22.64 -10.42
C SER A 897 9.32 -22.14 -10.98
N ALA A 898 9.27 -21.54 -12.18
CA ALA A 898 8.03 -21.10 -12.80
C ALA A 898 7.06 -22.27 -13.09
N VAL A 899 7.59 -23.42 -13.53
CA VAL A 899 6.81 -24.64 -13.75
C VAL A 899 6.24 -25.18 -12.43
N LEU A 900 7.05 -25.23 -11.37
CA LEU A 900 6.61 -25.71 -10.04
C LEU A 900 5.56 -24.80 -9.42
N PHE A 901 5.78 -23.48 -9.41
CA PHE A 901 4.77 -22.49 -8.96
C PHE A 901 3.48 -22.57 -9.79
N GLY A 902 3.59 -22.72 -11.12
CA GLY A 902 2.45 -22.96 -12.01
C GLY A 902 1.66 -24.21 -11.63
N LYS A 903 2.36 -25.33 -11.35
CA LYS A 903 1.71 -26.60 -10.99
C LYS A 903 1.06 -26.56 -9.62
N VAL A 904 1.71 -25.98 -8.60
CA VAL A 904 1.06 -25.81 -7.28
C VAL A 904 -0.15 -24.88 -7.40
N HIS A 905 -0.06 -23.80 -8.19
CA HIS A 905 -1.18 -22.90 -8.40
C HIS A 905 -2.36 -23.56 -9.14
N GLU A 906 -2.09 -24.44 -10.11
CA GLU A 906 -3.13 -25.23 -10.78
C GLU A 906 -3.93 -26.09 -9.79
N LEU A 907 -3.22 -26.72 -8.84
CA LEU A 907 -3.77 -27.67 -7.86
C LEU A 907 -4.42 -26.99 -6.66
N ASP A 908 -3.91 -25.83 -6.23
CA ASP A 908 -4.45 -25.04 -5.12
C ASP A 908 -4.50 -23.53 -5.45
N ARG A 909 -5.42 -23.16 -6.34
CA ARG A 909 -5.69 -21.76 -6.75
C ARG A 909 -6.12 -20.85 -5.59
N GLY A 910 -6.46 -21.40 -4.43
CA GLY A 910 -6.99 -20.65 -3.29
C GLY A 910 -5.93 -20.07 -2.36
N THR A 911 -4.71 -20.61 -2.39
CA THR A 911 -3.67 -20.41 -1.39
C THR A 911 -2.57 -19.49 -1.91
N THR A 912 -1.97 -18.68 -1.02
CA THR A 912 -0.82 -17.84 -1.39
C THR A 912 0.44 -18.69 -1.46
N LEU A 913 1.15 -18.63 -2.59
CA LEU A 913 2.37 -19.38 -2.83
C LEU A 913 3.59 -18.54 -2.45
N PHE A 914 4.46 -19.06 -1.61
CA PHE A 914 5.65 -18.36 -1.13
C PHE A 914 6.91 -18.94 -1.76
N LEU A 915 7.79 -18.04 -2.18
CA LEU A 915 9.22 -18.30 -2.18
C LEU A 915 9.66 -18.21 -0.71
N ASN A 916 10.50 -19.12 -0.21
CA ASN A 916 10.94 -19.13 1.19
C ASN A 916 12.46 -19.25 1.24
N GLU A 917 13.13 -18.38 2.00
CA GLU A 917 14.59 -18.26 1.98
C GLU A 917 15.16 -17.69 3.30
N PHE A 918 16.36 -18.14 3.68
CA PHE A 918 17.12 -17.65 4.83
C PHE A 918 18.14 -16.54 4.47
N ASN A 919 18.72 -15.90 5.50
CA ASN A 919 19.75 -14.87 5.43
C ASN A 919 19.40 -13.56 4.70
N THR A 920 18.22 -13.43 4.10
CA THR A 920 17.78 -12.23 3.36
C THR A 920 17.73 -10.97 4.23
N ILE A 921 17.38 -11.10 5.52
CA ILE A 921 17.23 -9.98 6.48
C ILE A 921 18.11 -10.14 7.73
N GLU A 922 18.68 -11.32 7.94
CA GLU A 922 19.38 -11.74 9.15
C GLU A 922 20.83 -11.28 9.16
N THR A 923 21.47 -11.34 8.00
CA THR A 923 22.87 -11.00 7.81
C THR A 923 23.06 -10.22 6.52
N ILE A 924 24.01 -9.30 6.55
CA ILE A 924 24.42 -8.52 5.38
C ILE A 924 25.56 -9.20 4.59
N TYR A 925 26.16 -10.23 5.19
CA TYR A 925 27.35 -10.91 4.65
C TYR A 925 27.00 -12.01 3.65
N ASP A 926 25.76 -12.50 3.64
CA ASP A 926 25.32 -13.52 2.68
C ASP A 926 25.16 -12.94 1.27
N GLY A 927 25.89 -13.49 0.30
CA GLY A 927 26.00 -12.97 -1.07
C GLY A 927 24.78 -13.21 -1.95
N ASP A 928 23.96 -14.20 -1.59
CA ASP A 928 23.13 -14.94 -2.56
C ASP A 928 21.64 -14.71 -2.33
N SER A 929 21.18 -14.62 -1.08
CA SER A 929 19.77 -14.34 -0.74
C SER A 929 19.42 -12.86 -0.48
N LYS A 930 20.31 -11.91 -0.82
CA LYS A 930 20.07 -10.46 -0.57
C LYS A 930 18.75 -9.97 -1.22
N PRO A 931 18.10 -8.90 -0.71
CA PRO A 931 16.84 -8.40 -1.25
C PRO A 931 16.79 -8.16 -2.76
N ASP A 932 17.87 -7.69 -3.39
CA ASP A 932 17.95 -7.55 -4.85
C ASP A 932 17.86 -8.90 -5.57
N LYS A 933 18.53 -9.94 -5.05
CA LYS A 933 18.51 -11.31 -5.59
C LYS A 933 17.16 -11.98 -5.40
N TYR A 934 16.50 -11.70 -4.27
CA TYR A 934 15.12 -12.13 -4.03
C TYR A 934 14.16 -11.58 -5.10
N LEU A 935 14.24 -10.27 -5.36
CA LEU A 935 13.44 -9.61 -6.37
C LEU A 935 13.77 -10.07 -7.79
N GLU A 936 15.05 -10.34 -8.07
CA GLU A 936 15.52 -10.92 -9.33
C GLU A 936 14.95 -12.33 -9.54
N LYS A 937 14.98 -13.22 -8.53
CA LYS A 937 14.40 -14.58 -8.60
C LYS A 937 12.88 -14.54 -8.79
N ILE A 938 12.16 -13.60 -8.15
CA ILE A 938 10.73 -13.36 -8.43
C ILE A 938 10.53 -12.96 -9.90
N TRP A 939 11.37 -12.06 -10.43
CA TRP A 939 11.29 -11.63 -11.82
C TRP A 939 11.64 -12.74 -12.81
N GLU A 940 12.63 -13.59 -12.52
CA GLU A 940 12.94 -14.81 -13.30
C GLU A 940 11.74 -15.77 -13.33
N ILE A 941 11.04 -15.95 -12.21
CA ILE A 941 9.81 -16.76 -12.15
C ILE A 941 8.70 -16.15 -13.02
N ARG A 942 8.55 -14.81 -13.05
CA ARG A 942 7.62 -14.12 -13.97
C ARG A 942 8.00 -14.33 -15.43
N MET A 943 9.27 -14.04 -15.79
CA MET A 943 9.79 -14.21 -17.15
C MET A 943 9.81 -15.68 -17.61
N GLY A 944 9.80 -16.62 -16.67
CA GLY A 944 9.62 -18.05 -16.91
C GLY A 944 8.19 -18.48 -17.23
N GLY A 945 7.21 -17.56 -17.15
CA GLY A 945 5.81 -17.77 -17.53
C GLY A 945 4.82 -17.98 -16.36
N TYR A 946 5.21 -17.70 -15.11
CA TYR A 946 4.30 -17.78 -13.96
C TYR A 946 3.79 -16.40 -13.53
N ASP A 947 2.51 -16.11 -13.79
CA ASP A 947 1.86 -14.84 -13.42
C ASP A 947 0.93 -14.93 -12.19
N GLY A 948 0.83 -16.11 -11.56
CA GLY A 948 -0.05 -16.32 -10.39
C GLY A 948 0.42 -15.61 -9.10
N PRO A 949 -0.36 -15.68 -8.00
CA PRO A 949 0.00 -15.05 -6.73
C PRO A 949 1.33 -15.59 -6.17
N ILE A 950 2.27 -14.68 -5.87
CA ILE A 950 3.52 -15.00 -5.17
C ILE A 950 3.63 -14.16 -3.90
N GLY A 951 4.23 -14.71 -2.85
CA GLY A 951 4.55 -14.06 -1.59
C GLY A 951 6.03 -14.26 -1.22
N ILE A 952 6.49 -13.43 -0.30
CA ILE A 952 7.87 -13.38 0.20
C ILE A 952 7.92 -14.03 1.58
N GLY A 953 8.52 -15.21 1.67
CA GLY A 953 8.83 -15.92 2.91
C GLY A 953 10.29 -15.67 3.29
N LEU A 954 10.49 -15.30 4.56
CA LEU A 954 11.79 -14.96 5.14
C LEU A 954 11.99 -15.85 6.37
N GLU A 955 12.87 -16.83 6.28
CA GLU A 955 13.05 -17.86 7.31
C GLU A 955 13.47 -17.20 8.64
N ALA A 956 14.37 -16.19 8.61
CA ALA A 956 14.64 -15.31 9.74
C ALA A 956 15.38 -15.98 10.92
N HIS A 957 16.40 -16.78 10.61
CA HIS A 957 17.27 -17.50 11.55
C HIS A 957 18.42 -16.64 12.16
N PHE A 958 18.10 -15.66 13.00
CA PHE A 958 19.07 -14.69 13.50
C PHE A 958 20.17 -15.28 14.42
N VAL A 959 21.30 -14.57 14.52
CA VAL A 959 22.30 -14.74 15.60
C VAL A 959 22.27 -13.50 16.52
N ALA A 960 22.45 -12.33 15.92
CA ALA A 960 22.21 -11.03 16.55
C ALA A 960 21.60 -10.08 15.49
N PRO A 961 20.49 -9.40 15.78
CA PRO A 961 19.76 -8.64 14.76
C PRO A 961 20.35 -7.24 14.54
N ASN A 962 20.64 -6.92 13.28
CA ASN A 962 20.89 -5.55 12.83
C ASN A 962 19.55 -4.91 12.42
N LEU A 963 18.84 -4.27 13.37
CA LEU A 963 17.49 -3.75 13.12
C LEU A 963 17.39 -2.73 11.96
N PRO A 964 18.34 -1.78 11.79
CA PRO A 964 18.35 -0.92 10.61
C PRO A 964 18.48 -1.67 9.28
N TYR A 965 19.33 -2.71 9.21
CA TYR A 965 19.42 -3.57 8.01
C TYR A 965 18.12 -4.35 7.79
N MET A 966 17.60 -4.99 8.83
CA MET A 966 16.33 -5.72 8.78
C MET A 966 15.19 -4.83 8.27
N ARG A 967 15.03 -3.61 8.80
CA ARG A 967 14.06 -2.61 8.33
C ARG A 967 14.25 -2.31 6.85
N ALA A 968 15.48 -1.97 6.44
CA ALA A 968 15.79 -1.59 5.07
C ALA A 968 15.56 -2.72 4.06
N SER A 969 15.90 -3.96 4.42
CA SER A 969 15.64 -5.15 3.59
C SER A 969 14.15 -5.41 3.44
N ILE A 970 13.36 -5.35 4.52
CA ILE A 970 11.90 -5.52 4.44
C ILE A 970 11.25 -4.36 3.67
N ASP A 971 11.70 -3.11 3.84
CA ASP A 971 11.23 -1.97 3.05
C ASP A 971 11.48 -2.18 1.54
N LYS A 972 12.65 -2.72 1.18
CA LYS A 972 13.05 -2.98 -0.22
C LYS A 972 12.25 -4.13 -0.84
N LEU A 973 12.06 -5.23 -0.11
CA LEU A 973 11.22 -6.36 -0.53
C LEU A 973 9.75 -5.95 -0.68
N ALA A 974 9.25 -5.10 0.22
CA ALA A 974 7.87 -4.61 0.18
C ALA A 974 7.54 -3.75 -1.05
N ALA A 975 8.55 -3.21 -1.75
CA ALA A 975 8.36 -2.51 -3.02
C ALA A 975 7.78 -3.40 -4.13
N ALA A 976 7.88 -4.73 -4.00
CA ALA A 976 7.23 -5.68 -4.92
C ALA A 976 5.70 -5.74 -4.78
N GLY A 977 5.11 -5.15 -3.73
CA GLY A 977 3.66 -5.11 -3.53
C GLY A 977 2.99 -6.46 -3.19
N VAL A 978 3.77 -7.48 -2.87
CA VAL A 978 3.31 -8.84 -2.54
C VAL A 978 3.28 -9.11 -1.03
N PRO A 979 2.50 -10.11 -0.54
CA PRO A 979 2.47 -10.48 0.87
C PRO A 979 3.85 -10.92 1.39
N LEU A 980 4.27 -10.43 2.56
CA LEU A 980 5.55 -10.77 3.18
C LEU A 980 5.35 -11.37 4.57
N TRP A 981 6.02 -12.49 4.86
CA TRP A 981 5.95 -13.21 6.13
C TRP A 981 7.36 -13.50 6.65
N LEU A 982 7.52 -13.46 7.98
CA LEU A 982 8.65 -14.13 8.62
C LEU A 982 8.17 -15.54 9.01
N THR A 983 8.85 -16.56 8.50
CA THR A 983 8.31 -17.93 8.40
C THR A 983 8.90 -18.87 9.45
N GLU A 984 10.13 -18.65 9.91
CA GLU A 984 10.88 -19.61 10.73
C GLU A 984 11.73 -18.91 11.82
N VAL A 985 11.20 -17.83 12.44
CA VAL A 985 11.98 -16.93 13.31
C VAL A 985 12.59 -17.66 14.49
N ASP A 986 13.92 -17.66 14.57
CA ASP A 986 14.64 -18.00 15.79
C ASP A 986 15.85 -17.09 16.02
N VAL A 987 16.49 -17.29 17.18
CA VAL A 987 17.76 -16.66 17.52
C VAL A 987 18.70 -17.73 18.07
N ALA A 988 19.96 -17.70 17.64
CA ALA A 988 21.01 -18.55 18.19
C ALA A 988 21.12 -18.47 19.73
N SER A 989 21.45 -19.61 20.36
CA SER A 989 21.62 -19.71 21.81
C SER A 989 22.74 -18.81 22.33
N GLY A 990 22.50 -18.14 23.46
CA GLY A 990 23.45 -17.22 24.09
C GLY A 990 22.78 -16.31 25.13
N PRO A 991 23.55 -15.55 25.92
CA PRO A 991 23.02 -14.74 27.04
C PRO A 991 22.02 -13.67 26.61
N ASN A 992 22.07 -13.22 25.35
CA ASN A 992 21.16 -12.21 24.79
C ASN A 992 20.04 -12.80 23.92
N GLN A 993 19.86 -14.13 23.85
CA GLN A 993 18.91 -14.78 22.94
C GLN A 993 17.48 -14.22 23.06
N ALA A 994 16.97 -14.10 24.29
CA ALA A 994 15.64 -13.52 24.54
C ALA A 994 15.56 -12.03 24.19
N PHE A 995 16.60 -11.24 24.47
CA PHE A 995 16.65 -9.81 24.13
C PHE A 995 16.64 -9.60 22.60
N HIS A 996 17.43 -10.37 21.86
CA HIS A 996 17.44 -10.36 20.40
C HIS A 996 16.10 -10.82 19.81
N LEU A 997 15.47 -11.85 20.40
CA LEU A 997 14.13 -12.30 19.98
C LEU A 997 13.09 -11.17 20.13
N GLU A 998 13.10 -10.46 21.26
CA GLU A 998 12.21 -9.32 21.47
C GLU A 998 12.42 -8.23 20.41
N GLN A 999 13.68 -7.95 20.06
CA GLN A 999 14.03 -6.98 19.03
C GLN A 999 13.51 -7.36 17.64
N VAL A 1000 13.75 -8.61 17.19
CA VAL A 1000 13.29 -9.12 15.88
C VAL A 1000 11.77 -9.08 15.78
N LEU A 1001 11.08 -9.63 16.79
CA LEU A 1001 9.62 -9.71 16.78
C LEU A 1001 8.98 -8.31 16.75
N ARG A 1002 9.50 -7.34 17.52
CA ARG A 1002 9.01 -5.95 17.51
C ARG A 1002 9.23 -5.27 16.15
N GLU A 1003 10.39 -5.46 15.54
CA GLU A 1003 10.73 -4.85 14.25
C GLU A 1003 9.80 -5.35 13.13
N ALA A 1004 9.58 -6.67 13.08
CA ALA A 1004 8.69 -7.32 12.14
C ALA A 1004 7.22 -6.93 12.37
N HIS A 1005 6.72 -7.00 13.61
CA HIS A 1005 5.32 -6.65 13.90
C HIS A 1005 5.03 -5.17 13.58
N ALA A 1006 5.99 -4.27 13.80
CA ALA A 1006 5.86 -2.85 13.46
C ALA A 1006 5.91 -2.55 11.95
N HIS A 1007 6.38 -3.46 11.09
CA HIS A 1007 6.45 -3.21 9.66
C HIS A 1007 5.08 -3.43 8.96
N PRO A 1008 4.49 -2.42 8.29
CA PRO A 1008 3.11 -2.50 7.81
C PRO A 1008 2.86 -3.64 6.81
N ASN A 1009 3.84 -3.96 5.96
CA ASN A 1009 3.74 -5.01 4.94
C ASN A 1009 4.13 -6.42 5.44
N VAL A 1010 4.55 -6.58 6.71
CA VAL A 1010 4.66 -7.92 7.31
C VAL A 1010 3.25 -8.38 7.66
N HIS A 1011 2.84 -9.53 7.14
CA HIS A 1011 1.49 -10.06 7.27
C HIS A 1011 1.37 -11.25 8.23
N GLY A 1012 2.49 -11.80 8.70
CA GLY A 1012 2.52 -12.81 9.75
C GLY A 1012 3.94 -13.15 10.20
N ILE A 1013 4.03 -13.77 11.39
CA ILE A 1013 5.27 -14.24 12.00
C ILE A 1013 5.04 -15.67 12.52
N VAL A 1014 5.91 -16.61 12.16
CA VAL A 1014 5.98 -17.94 12.75
C VAL A 1014 7.38 -18.13 13.37
N ILE A 1015 7.42 -18.57 14.62
CA ILE A 1015 8.64 -18.77 15.42
C ILE A 1015 9.11 -20.23 15.29
N TRP A 1016 10.37 -20.48 14.98
CA TRP A 1016 10.90 -21.83 14.83
C TRP A 1016 11.46 -22.41 16.13
N ALA A 1017 10.54 -22.65 17.07
CA ALA A 1017 10.83 -23.16 18.41
C ALA A 1017 9.95 -24.39 18.75
N ALA A 1018 9.82 -25.30 17.79
CA ALA A 1018 9.03 -26.52 17.94
C ALA A 1018 9.57 -27.39 19.10
N TRP A 1019 8.69 -27.78 20.03
CA TRP A 1019 9.08 -28.52 21.22
C TRP A 1019 9.10 -30.03 20.97
N ARG A 1020 10.12 -30.71 21.52
CA ARG A 1020 10.24 -32.16 21.62
C ARG A 1020 11.04 -32.52 22.88
N PRO A 1021 10.89 -33.72 23.47
CA PRO A 1021 11.55 -34.08 24.74
C PRO A 1021 13.07 -33.94 24.74
N GLU A 1022 13.72 -34.10 23.59
CA GLU A 1022 15.16 -34.04 23.38
C GLU A 1022 15.69 -32.60 23.25
N GLY A 1023 14.79 -31.60 23.23
CA GLY A 1023 15.13 -30.20 23.03
C GLY A 1023 14.95 -29.72 21.58
N CYS A 1024 14.69 -28.42 21.43
CA CYS A 1024 14.39 -27.75 20.15
C CYS A 1024 15.67 -27.51 19.33
N TRP A 1025 15.54 -27.12 18.05
CA TRP A 1025 16.70 -27.00 17.14
C TRP A 1025 17.74 -25.94 17.53
N ARG A 1026 17.33 -24.66 17.67
CA ARG A 1026 18.21 -23.54 18.11
C ARG A 1026 17.69 -22.80 19.33
N MET A 1027 16.36 -22.75 19.46
CA MET A 1027 15.67 -21.97 20.48
C MET A 1027 14.44 -22.75 20.96
N CYS A 1028 14.31 -22.91 22.27
CA CYS A 1028 13.06 -23.33 22.89
C CYS A 1028 12.35 -22.11 23.49
N LEU A 1029 11.02 -22.17 23.61
CA LEU A 1029 10.24 -21.20 24.39
C LEU A 1029 9.93 -21.72 25.80
N THR A 1030 10.06 -23.02 26.03
CA THR A 1030 9.68 -23.69 27.28
C THR A 1030 10.59 -24.89 27.58
N ASP A 1031 10.69 -25.27 28.85
CA ASP A 1031 11.27 -26.55 29.28
C ASP A 1031 10.29 -27.73 29.11
N ASN A 1032 10.75 -28.94 29.44
CA ASN A 1032 9.96 -30.18 29.35
C ASN A 1032 8.80 -30.28 30.37
N ASN A 1033 8.71 -29.35 31.33
CA ASN A 1033 7.58 -29.24 32.27
C ASN A 1033 6.56 -28.17 31.83
N PHE A 1034 6.72 -27.63 30.61
CA PHE A 1034 5.92 -26.52 30.07
C PHE A 1034 6.02 -25.22 30.87
N LYS A 1035 7.15 -25.03 31.58
CA LYS A 1035 7.54 -23.76 32.19
C LYS A 1035 8.36 -22.95 31.20
N ASN A 1036 7.96 -21.70 30.99
CA ASN A 1036 8.65 -20.77 30.10
C ASN A 1036 10.15 -20.66 30.38
N LEU A 1037 10.92 -20.57 29.31
CA LEU A 1037 12.27 -20.03 29.29
C LEU A 1037 12.19 -18.50 29.06
N PRO A 1038 13.28 -17.73 29.24
CA PRO A 1038 13.26 -16.28 29.04
C PRO A 1038 12.78 -15.83 27.64
N THR A 1039 13.00 -16.67 26.63
CA THR A 1039 12.46 -16.55 25.27
C THR A 1039 10.93 -16.70 25.21
N GLY A 1040 10.35 -17.65 25.96
CA GLY A 1040 8.91 -17.79 26.15
C GLY A 1040 8.30 -16.61 26.90
N ASP A 1041 8.98 -16.10 27.93
CA ASP A 1041 8.53 -14.91 28.67
C ASP A 1041 8.50 -13.66 27.79
N VAL A 1042 9.42 -13.53 26.84
CA VAL A 1042 9.39 -12.50 25.79
C VAL A 1042 8.19 -12.66 24.87
N VAL A 1043 7.90 -13.88 24.40
CA VAL A 1043 6.72 -14.13 23.55
C VAL A 1043 5.42 -13.82 24.31
N ASP A 1044 5.28 -14.28 25.54
CA ASP A 1044 4.09 -14.04 26.38
C ASP A 1044 3.94 -12.55 26.72
N LYS A 1045 5.05 -11.82 26.93
CA LYS A 1045 5.07 -10.37 27.09
C LYS A 1045 4.57 -9.67 25.82
N LEU A 1046 5.07 -10.05 24.65
CA LEU A 1046 4.66 -9.43 23.37
C LEU A 1046 3.21 -9.77 23.01
N ILE A 1047 2.74 -10.98 23.30
CA ILE A 1047 1.30 -11.34 23.19
C ILE A 1047 0.46 -10.40 24.06
N ARG A 1048 0.85 -10.17 25.33
CA ARG A 1048 0.15 -9.23 26.23
C ARG A 1048 0.24 -7.78 25.79
N GLU A 1049 1.31 -7.36 25.10
CA GLU A 1049 1.46 -5.99 24.58
C GLU A 1049 0.70 -5.75 23.27
N TRP A 1050 0.52 -6.78 22.44
CA TRP A 1050 -0.12 -6.70 21.11
C TRP A 1050 -1.56 -7.21 21.09
N SER A 1051 -2.12 -7.44 22.27
CA SER A 1051 -3.53 -7.78 22.48
C SER A 1051 -4.04 -7.19 23.81
N HIS A 1052 -5.31 -7.38 24.12
CA HIS A 1052 -5.91 -7.02 25.40
C HIS A 1052 -6.53 -8.26 26.09
N PRO A 1053 -5.69 -9.24 26.52
CA PRO A 1053 -6.17 -10.56 26.93
C PRO A 1053 -6.79 -10.54 28.34
N SER A 1054 -6.32 -9.66 29.22
CA SER A 1054 -6.94 -9.37 30.53
C SER A 1054 -8.21 -8.51 30.42
N GLY A 1055 -8.51 -8.02 29.21
CA GLY A 1055 -9.42 -6.90 29.00
C GLY A 1055 -8.97 -5.59 29.65
N PHE A 1056 -9.82 -4.58 29.53
CA PHE A 1056 -9.74 -3.30 30.24
C PHE A 1056 -11.13 -2.67 30.34
N SER A 1057 -11.31 -1.72 31.26
CA SER A 1057 -12.57 -1.00 31.43
C SER A 1057 -12.41 0.52 31.43
N GLY A 1058 -13.53 1.21 31.26
CA GLY A 1058 -13.65 2.66 31.38
C GLY A 1058 -15.13 3.06 31.49
N THR A 1059 -15.43 4.35 31.65
CA THR A 1059 -16.80 4.85 31.79
C THR A 1059 -17.28 5.59 30.54
N THR A 1060 -18.58 5.57 30.30
CA THR A 1060 -19.21 6.33 29.22
C THR A 1060 -19.36 7.81 29.54
N ASP A 1061 -19.25 8.65 28.51
CA ASP A 1061 -19.49 10.09 28.59
C ASP A 1061 -20.98 10.45 28.80
N SER A 1062 -21.28 11.75 28.89
CA SER A 1062 -22.64 12.26 29.01
C SER A 1062 -23.60 11.92 27.85
N LYS A 1063 -23.09 11.36 26.75
CA LYS A 1063 -23.83 10.91 25.56
C LYS A 1063 -23.76 9.39 25.40
N GLY A 1064 -23.43 8.65 26.47
CA GLY A 1064 -23.36 7.20 26.52
C GLY A 1064 -22.17 6.59 25.77
N ARG A 1065 -21.16 7.37 25.39
CA ARG A 1065 -20.08 6.94 24.49
C ARG A 1065 -18.83 6.55 25.25
N PHE A 1066 -18.19 5.48 24.81
CA PHE A 1066 -16.83 5.10 25.21
C PHE A 1066 -15.96 4.93 23.96
N GLU A 1067 -14.81 5.62 23.90
CA GLU A 1067 -13.92 5.62 22.75
C GLU A 1067 -12.50 5.16 23.12
N THR A 1068 -11.91 4.29 22.32
CA THR A 1068 -10.57 3.72 22.57
C THR A 1068 -9.92 3.21 21.27
N ARG A 1069 -8.64 2.83 21.31
CA ARG A 1069 -7.92 2.22 20.17
C ARG A 1069 -7.53 0.79 20.47
N LEU A 1070 -8.12 -0.14 19.72
CA LEU A 1070 -7.92 -1.58 19.86
C LEU A 1070 -7.00 -2.11 18.77
N PHE A 1071 -6.25 -3.18 19.08
CA PHE A 1071 -5.57 -3.99 18.08
C PHE A 1071 -6.58 -4.66 17.13
N HIS A 1072 -6.10 -5.09 15.98
CA HIS A 1072 -6.93 -5.88 15.07
C HIS A 1072 -7.16 -7.27 15.69
N GLY A 1073 -8.42 -7.66 15.88
CA GLY A 1073 -8.83 -8.84 16.62
C GLY A 1073 -10.34 -9.01 16.72
N ASP A 1074 -10.77 -10.13 17.29
CA ASP A 1074 -12.15 -10.36 17.73
C ASP A 1074 -12.24 -10.02 19.23
N TYR A 1075 -13.31 -9.36 19.66
CA TYR A 1075 -13.51 -8.81 21.00
C TYR A 1075 -14.94 -9.03 21.50
N ASN A 1076 -15.11 -8.91 22.81
CA ASN A 1076 -16.39 -8.83 23.49
C ASN A 1076 -16.40 -7.59 24.39
N ALA A 1077 -17.53 -6.87 24.49
CA ALA A 1077 -17.67 -5.81 25.47
C ALA A 1077 -18.94 -5.97 26.28
N ALA A 1078 -18.79 -5.87 27.61
CA ALA A 1078 -19.89 -5.78 28.56
C ALA A 1078 -20.09 -4.32 28.99
N VAL A 1079 -21.34 -3.93 29.21
CA VAL A 1079 -21.71 -2.65 29.82
C VAL A 1079 -22.53 -2.93 31.08
N THR A 1080 -22.18 -2.25 32.17
CA THR A 1080 -22.86 -2.31 33.46
C THR A 1080 -23.25 -0.90 33.91
N HIS A 1081 -24.51 -0.71 34.30
CA HIS A 1081 -25.02 0.57 34.81
C HIS A 1081 -25.81 0.36 36.11
N PRO A 1082 -25.62 1.18 37.16
CA PRO A 1082 -26.42 1.09 38.39
C PRO A 1082 -27.82 1.67 38.17
N ASN A 1083 -28.87 0.94 38.56
CA ASN A 1083 -30.24 1.46 38.52
C ASN A 1083 -30.62 2.21 39.82
N ALA A 1084 -31.79 2.86 39.81
CA ALA A 1084 -32.27 3.70 40.93
C ALA A 1084 -32.49 2.95 42.27
N TYR A 1085 -32.40 1.62 42.26
CA TYR A 1085 -32.55 0.76 43.45
C TYR A 1085 -31.24 0.08 43.87
N GLY A 1086 -30.09 0.45 43.27
CA GLY A 1086 -28.78 -0.09 43.60
C GLY A 1086 -28.48 -1.47 43.00
N VAL A 1087 -29.31 -1.97 42.09
CA VAL A 1087 -29.07 -3.22 41.36
C VAL A 1087 -28.33 -2.89 40.06
N SER A 1088 -27.23 -3.60 39.77
CA SER A 1088 -26.46 -3.42 38.54
C SER A 1088 -26.90 -4.42 37.47
N SER A 1089 -27.48 -3.94 36.37
CA SER A 1089 -27.72 -4.75 35.18
C SER A 1089 -26.52 -4.70 34.24
N GLN A 1090 -26.22 -5.85 33.61
CA GLN A 1090 -25.05 -6.07 32.76
C GLN A 1090 -25.46 -6.76 31.46
N VAL A 1091 -24.98 -6.26 30.32
CA VAL A 1091 -25.20 -6.88 28.99
C VAL A 1091 -23.90 -6.90 28.20
N ALA A 1092 -23.65 -7.97 27.42
CA ALA A 1092 -22.41 -8.19 26.68
C ALA A 1092 -22.65 -8.44 25.17
N GLN A 1093 -21.74 -7.95 24.32
CA GLN A 1093 -21.84 -8.11 22.87
C GLN A 1093 -20.46 -8.24 22.18
N GLY A 1094 -20.33 -9.25 21.31
CA GLY A 1094 -19.14 -9.52 20.50
C GLY A 1094 -18.99 -8.61 19.27
N PHE A 1095 -17.75 -8.19 18.96
CA PHE A 1095 -17.40 -7.41 17.77
C PHE A 1095 -15.95 -7.64 17.33
N LYS A 1096 -15.72 -7.64 16.00
CA LYS A 1096 -14.35 -7.63 15.43
C LYS A 1096 -13.79 -6.21 15.29
N VAL A 1097 -12.48 -6.09 15.17
CA VAL A 1097 -11.70 -4.90 14.84
C VAL A 1097 -10.71 -5.33 13.76
N GLY A 1098 -10.81 -4.77 12.56
CA GLY A 1098 -9.93 -5.14 11.44
C GLY A 1098 -9.02 -4.02 11.02
N SER A 1099 -7.96 -4.37 10.28
CA SER A 1099 -7.42 -3.42 9.30
C SER A 1099 -8.52 -3.13 8.29
N GLY A 1100 -8.58 -1.92 7.76
CA GLY A 1100 -9.67 -1.45 6.89
C GLY A 1100 -9.86 -2.21 5.56
N ASN A 1101 -9.14 -3.32 5.35
CA ASN A 1101 -9.15 -4.16 4.15
C ASN A 1101 -9.73 -5.57 4.36
N SER A 1102 -9.88 -6.09 5.60
CA SER A 1102 -10.28 -7.50 5.83
C SER A 1102 -11.76 -7.75 6.15
N ASP A 1103 -12.58 -6.71 6.36
CA ASP A 1103 -14.03 -6.86 6.62
C ASP A 1103 -14.84 -5.61 6.17
N GLN A 1104 -14.74 -5.25 4.89
CA GLN A 1104 -15.48 -4.09 4.33
C GLN A 1104 -16.99 -4.34 4.14
N SER A 1105 -17.55 -5.40 4.74
CA SER A 1105 -19.00 -5.51 4.95
C SER A 1105 -19.52 -4.52 5.99
N LYS A 1106 -18.63 -3.97 6.85
CA LYS A 1106 -19.00 -3.13 8.00
C LYS A 1106 -18.11 -1.89 8.17
N LYS A 1107 -18.24 -0.90 7.27
CA LYS A 1107 -17.91 0.52 7.58
C LYS A 1107 -19.06 1.21 8.34
N ARG A 1108 -19.67 0.50 9.29
CA ARG A 1108 -20.19 1.16 10.49
C ARG A 1108 -18.96 1.61 11.29
N THR A 1109 -18.94 2.86 11.79
CA THR A 1109 -18.37 3.08 13.12
C THR A 1109 -18.99 2.00 14.00
N ARG A 1110 -18.23 1.06 14.56
CA ARG A 1110 -18.80 -0.12 15.25
C ARG A 1110 -19.45 0.29 16.58
N ARG A 1111 -20.57 1.00 16.47
CA ARG A 1111 -21.55 1.34 17.51
C ARG A 1111 -22.22 0.03 17.92
N LEU A 1112 -21.51 -0.67 18.79
CA LEU A 1112 -22.08 -1.64 19.69
C LEU A 1112 -23.16 -0.88 20.49
N HIS A 1113 -24.42 -1.22 20.28
CA HIS A 1113 -25.53 -0.68 21.05
C HIS A 1113 -25.84 -1.72 22.11
N VAL A 1114 -25.26 -1.53 23.29
CA VAL A 1114 -25.48 -2.42 24.42
C VAL A 1114 -26.69 -1.87 25.16
N LYS A 1115 -27.87 -2.43 24.87
CA LYS A 1115 -29.11 -2.14 25.60
C LYS A 1115 -29.02 -2.78 26.98
N VAL A 1116 -29.21 -1.99 28.03
CA VAL A 1116 -29.28 -2.46 29.41
C VAL A 1116 -30.74 -2.35 29.88
N ASN A 1117 -31.28 -3.44 30.43
CA ASN A 1117 -32.63 -3.49 31.04
C ASN A 1117 -32.57 -3.16 32.54
#